data_AF-A0A3M9MHX2-F1
#
_entry.id   AF-A0A3M9MHX2-F1
#
_cell.length_a   1.000
_cell.length_b   1.000
_cell.length_c   1.000
_cell.angle_alpha   90.00
_cell.angle_beta   90.00
_cell.angle_gamma   90.00
#
_symmetry.space_group_name_H-M   'P 1'
#
loop_
_entity.id
_entity.type
_entity.pdbx_description
1 polymer ?
#
loop_
_entity_poly.entity_id
_entity_poly.type
_entity_poly.pdbx_seq_one_letter_code
_entity_poly.pdbx_strand_id
1 'polypeptide(L)'
;MSGQLCTMVHRRGESGRTTMQVQPSFWARMFGHDWVATPDGPRLRVSWRTTGWHTLSGAALRERTIDRTWPWSVLAIPGEAYAALGGLNRETRHALDDAIGQVIAEADRLERLSATFIADGHQVQQWRAGVLRDLDTLRNRWIPREIAARWQADRPDLASPVFEKVRDEPELAAFLATQPAALLQAIHTWEHTDIPTWVAERNQRFLTAERVHMKDFFDAIEKSPLTEEQVASVAMCDNSVRVIAAAGSGKTSTMVARAGYALARGIAEPGQILMLAFNRAAADELHQRVVERLRIHGLDGEQVKATTFHSFGLEVIGQATGSKPRVPGDLVDLNGAKRMERVIDRLRDRDETFRRTWDLFRLVFGQPLSDFGAPSRPEDHDKITGIRGYRALNDEVVKSQEERLIANWLFYHGVRYEYERPYEVDTATARHGQYHPDFYYPNIDAYHEHWAIGRDGNPPPTFKGYREGMRWKRQMHQAHGTTLLETTSASVRDGSGFDYLATQLRAHGLVIDDSYHEIQHIPGREPVEDASIIRLFRTVLAHAKSNQLSSVDLRQRATPAAGRIPIRTELFLQLYQAIHQEWQRQLATANQVDFDDMLNQASEIIESGRWANPYTMVLVDEMQDSSCARARLVRSLTTGPGRYLLGVGDDWQAINRFAGADLSVMTDFATWFGQGPTVHLSRTFRSPQSAMRCGRGVRRQEPGTAGETSLLGPTGKPAHAASDRGRHGRGVSRSPGGLPDRAQSAPRRRRQTCQRLRARAL
;
A
#
# COMPACT_ATOMS: atom_id res chain seq x y z
N MET A 1 -73.68 58.12 8.60
CA MET A 1 -74.42 56.88 8.28
C MET A 1 -73.42 55.83 7.79
N SER A 2 -72.96 55.02 8.74
CA SER A 2 -72.90 53.56 8.68
C SER A 2 -72.54 52.86 7.37
N GLY A 3 -71.33 52.27 7.38
CA GLY A 3 -70.73 51.27 6.49
C GLY A 3 -71.60 50.52 5.47
N GLN A 4 -71.11 50.53 4.22
CA GLN A 4 -71.24 49.41 3.29
C GLN A 4 -69.89 49.16 2.59
N LEU A 5 -69.10 48.35 3.28
CA LEU A 5 -68.11 47.37 2.84
C LEU A 5 -67.69 47.43 1.35
N CYS A 6 -66.44 47.83 1.12
CA CYS A 6 -65.63 47.20 0.07
C CYS A 6 -65.67 45.70 0.36
N THR A 7 -66.35 44.92 -0.48
CA THR A 7 -66.47 43.49 -0.21
C THR A 7 -65.18 42.82 -0.67
N MET A 8 -64.21 42.67 0.23
CA MET A 8 -63.29 41.53 0.15
C MET A 8 -64.15 40.28 0.35
N VAL A 9 -64.63 39.72 -0.75
CA VAL A 9 -65.39 38.48 -0.71
C VAL A 9 -64.39 37.35 -0.61
N HIS A 10 -64.14 36.86 0.60
CA HIS A 10 -63.50 35.57 0.80
C HIS A 10 -64.49 34.47 0.45
N ARG A 11 -64.53 34.05 -0.82
CA ARG A 11 -65.27 32.84 -1.22
C ARG A 11 -64.32 31.64 -1.18
N ARG A 12 -64.65 30.63 -0.38
CA ARG A 12 -64.05 29.29 -0.48
C ARG A 12 -64.47 28.69 -1.81
N GLY A 13 -63.51 28.54 -2.74
CA GLY A 13 -63.69 27.68 -3.91
C GLY A 13 -63.47 26.20 -3.55
N GLU A 14 -63.88 25.29 -4.44
CA GLU A 14 -63.78 23.83 -4.28
C GLU A 14 -62.34 23.31 -4.03
N SER A 15 -61.32 24.15 -4.23
CA SER A 15 -59.89 23.86 -3.96
C SER A 15 -59.37 24.34 -2.59
N GLY A 16 -60.22 24.94 -1.74
CA GLY A 16 -59.84 25.33 -0.38
C GLY A 16 -58.93 26.56 -0.24
N ARG A 17 -58.50 27.22 -1.33
CA ARG A 17 -57.77 28.51 -1.28
C ARG A 17 -58.76 29.68 -1.14
N THR A 18 -58.49 30.59 -0.21
CA THR A 18 -59.28 31.82 -0.01
C THR A 18 -58.88 32.85 -1.06
N THR A 19 -59.63 32.93 -2.18
CA THR A 19 -59.28 33.85 -3.28
C THR A 19 -59.70 35.28 -2.96
N MET A 20 -58.74 36.20 -2.92
CA MET A 20 -58.99 37.63 -2.70
C MET A 20 -59.59 38.24 -3.97
N GLN A 21 -60.86 38.63 -3.92
CA GLN A 21 -61.53 39.33 -5.00
C GLN A 21 -61.51 40.83 -4.74
N VAL A 22 -61.03 41.59 -5.73
CA VAL A 22 -61.01 43.05 -5.70
C VAL A 22 -62.12 43.57 -6.61
N GLN A 23 -62.98 44.45 -6.09
CA GLN A 23 -64.03 45.08 -6.87
C GLN A 23 -64.26 46.53 -6.40
N PRO A 24 -64.78 47.42 -7.27
CA PRO A 24 -65.10 48.80 -6.90
C PRO A 24 -66.17 48.91 -5.82
N SER A 25 -66.21 50.06 -5.15
CA SER A 25 -67.22 50.36 -4.15
C SER A 25 -68.64 50.33 -4.73
N PHE A 26 -69.66 50.18 -3.88
CA PHE A 26 -71.07 50.18 -4.31
C PHE A 26 -71.41 51.38 -5.22
N TRP A 27 -70.96 52.58 -4.84
CA TRP A 27 -71.18 53.78 -5.64
C TRP A 27 -70.44 53.74 -6.98
N ALA A 28 -69.18 53.36 -7.01
CA ALA A 28 -68.43 53.25 -8.26
C ALA A 28 -69.09 52.29 -9.26
N ARG A 29 -69.65 51.17 -8.77
CA ARG A 29 -70.42 50.22 -9.59
C ARG A 29 -71.72 50.80 -10.14
N MET A 30 -72.43 51.60 -9.34
CA MET A 30 -73.63 52.33 -9.80
C MET A 30 -73.34 53.36 -10.90
N PHE A 31 -72.10 53.85 -10.99
CA PHE A 31 -71.63 54.78 -12.03
C PHE A 31 -70.92 54.09 -13.21
N GLY A 32 -71.17 52.79 -13.43
CA GLY A 32 -70.70 52.07 -14.62
C GLY A 32 -69.31 51.44 -14.50
N HIS A 33 -68.66 51.51 -13.33
CA HIS A 33 -67.41 50.81 -13.05
C HIS A 33 -67.68 49.48 -12.34
N ASP A 34 -68.30 48.53 -13.06
CA ASP A 34 -68.69 47.23 -12.51
C ASP A 34 -67.78 46.11 -13.04
N TRP A 35 -66.67 45.90 -12.32
CA TRP A 35 -65.68 44.85 -12.60
C TRP A 35 -65.25 44.10 -11.34
N VAL A 36 -64.77 42.88 -11.54
CA VAL A 36 -64.19 42.04 -10.48
C VAL A 36 -62.84 41.53 -10.96
N ALA A 37 -61.78 41.79 -10.18
CA ALA A 37 -60.44 41.28 -10.42
C ALA A 37 -60.09 40.20 -9.39
N THR A 38 -59.45 39.12 -9.83
CA THR A 38 -59.06 38.00 -8.98
C THR A 38 -57.68 37.50 -9.43
N PRO A 39 -56.67 37.45 -8.55
CA PRO A 39 -55.41 36.77 -8.82
C PRO A 39 -55.65 35.30 -9.12
N ASP A 40 -55.08 34.81 -10.22
CA ASP A 40 -55.12 33.42 -10.67
C ASP A 40 -53.72 33.02 -11.16
N GLY A 41 -52.88 32.61 -10.21
CA GLY A 41 -51.45 32.34 -10.44
C GLY A 41 -50.70 33.56 -11.00
N PRO A 42 -49.96 33.45 -12.11
CA PRO A 42 -49.21 34.54 -12.74
C PRO A 42 -50.09 35.45 -13.61
N ARG A 43 -51.42 35.40 -13.43
CA ARG A 43 -52.39 36.17 -14.21
C ARG A 43 -53.41 36.85 -13.30
N LEU A 44 -53.86 38.03 -13.70
CA LEU A 44 -55.01 38.70 -13.10
C LEU A 44 -56.23 38.46 -13.99
N ARG A 45 -57.23 37.73 -13.48
CA ARG A 45 -58.51 37.57 -14.16
C ARG A 45 -59.41 38.73 -13.82
N VAL A 46 -59.92 39.40 -14.83
CA VAL A 46 -60.85 40.52 -14.66
C VAL A 46 -62.13 40.25 -15.43
N SER A 47 -63.29 40.34 -14.78
CA SER A 47 -64.58 40.29 -15.45
C SER A 47 -65.25 41.66 -15.40
N TRP A 48 -65.83 42.07 -16.52
CA TRP A 48 -66.81 43.15 -16.55
C TRP A 48 -68.18 42.56 -16.81
N ARG A 49 -69.23 43.23 -16.32
CA ARG A 49 -70.61 42.74 -16.43
C ARG A 49 -71.08 42.57 -17.88
N THR A 50 -70.45 43.23 -18.84
CA THR A 50 -70.88 43.31 -20.24
C THR A 50 -70.02 42.51 -21.23
N THR A 51 -68.77 42.17 -20.88
CA THR A 51 -67.81 41.57 -21.83
C THR A 51 -67.21 40.24 -21.38
N GLY A 52 -67.56 39.76 -20.18
CA GLY A 52 -67.07 38.48 -19.66
C GLY A 52 -65.67 38.58 -19.04
N TRP A 53 -65.02 37.43 -18.86
CA TRP A 53 -63.69 37.32 -18.23
C TRP A 53 -62.57 37.57 -19.26
N HIS A 54 -61.67 38.47 -18.92
CA HIS A 54 -60.39 38.68 -19.57
C HIS A 54 -59.25 38.32 -18.61
N THR A 55 -58.06 38.08 -19.14
CA THR A 55 -56.91 37.64 -18.35
C THR A 55 -55.70 38.48 -18.73
N LEU A 56 -55.09 39.10 -17.73
CA LEU A 56 -53.93 39.98 -17.88
C LEU A 56 -52.70 39.25 -17.33
N SER A 57 -51.62 39.19 -18.10
CA SER A 57 -50.39 38.54 -17.67
C SER A 57 -49.62 39.42 -16.66
N GLY A 58 -48.82 38.81 -15.79
CA GLY A 58 -47.90 39.54 -14.92
C GLY A 58 -47.00 40.51 -15.69
N ALA A 59 -46.55 40.15 -16.90
CA ALA A 59 -45.74 41.01 -17.76
C ALA A 59 -46.49 42.28 -18.19
N ALA A 60 -47.74 42.17 -18.67
CA ALA A 60 -48.56 43.31 -19.02
C ALA A 60 -48.84 44.23 -17.81
N LEU A 61 -49.01 43.63 -16.63
CA LEU A 61 -49.26 44.37 -15.38
C LEU A 61 -48.04 45.15 -14.86
N ARG A 62 -46.81 44.82 -15.30
CA ARG A 62 -45.60 45.59 -14.99
C ARG A 62 -45.61 46.96 -15.67
N GLU A 63 -46.29 47.11 -16.81
CA GLU A 63 -46.34 48.34 -17.62
C GLU A 63 -47.54 49.24 -17.28
N ARG A 64 -48.30 48.93 -16.23
CA ARG A 64 -49.52 49.65 -15.86
C ARG A 64 -49.27 51.12 -15.51
N THR A 65 -50.22 51.97 -15.86
CA THR A 65 -50.29 53.38 -15.44
C THR A 65 -51.54 53.62 -14.60
N ILE A 66 -51.50 54.61 -13.69
CA ILE A 66 -52.67 55.02 -12.90
C ILE A 66 -52.94 56.49 -13.16
N ASP A 67 -54.07 56.76 -13.81
CA ASP A 67 -54.52 58.11 -14.11
C ASP A 67 -55.50 58.58 -13.03
N ARG A 68 -55.23 59.74 -12.45
CA ARG A 68 -56.05 60.34 -11.39
C ARG A 68 -57.19 61.16 -12.01
N THR A 69 -58.32 60.52 -12.26
CA THR A 69 -59.59 61.23 -12.53
C THR A 69 -60.36 61.49 -11.23
N TRP A 70 -61.11 62.58 -11.13
CA TRP A 70 -61.98 62.85 -9.97
C TRP A 70 -63.42 62.42 -10.31
N PRO A 71 -64.14 61.68 -9.43
CA PRO A 71 -63.78 61.32 -8.07
C PRO A 71 -63.03 59.97 -7.89
N TRP A 72 -62.74 59.23 -8.98
CA TRP A 72 -62.05 57.92 -8.94
C TRP A 72 -60.89 57.84 -9.92
N SER A 73 -59.83 57.13 -9.56
CA SER A 73 -58.73 56.85 -10.49
C SER A 73 -59.02 55.65 -11.39
N VAL A 74 -58.30 55.60 -12.51
CA VAL A 74 -58.36 54.51 -13.49
C VAL A 74 -56.97 53.91 -13.61
N LEU A 75 -56.88 52.59 -13.50
CA LEU A 75 -55.67 51.86 -13.87
C LEU A 75 -55.79 51.46 -15.33
N ALA A 76 -54.80 51.83 -16.14
CA ALA A 76 -54.72 51.50 -17.55
C ALA A 76 -53.49 50.62 -17.83
N ILE A 77 -53.61 49.71 -18.78
CA ILE A 77 -52.50 48.88 -19.26
C ILE A 77 -52.28 49.24 -20.74
N PRO A 78 -51.10 49.76 -21.10
CA PRO A 78 -50.79 50.13 -22.48
C PRO A 78 -51.01 48.96 -23.45
N GLY A 79 -51.66 49.22 -24.59
CA GLY A 79 -51.86 48.21 -25.65
C GLY A 79 -53.04 47.25 -25.44
N GLU A 80 -53.68 47.25 -24.27
CA GLU A 80 -54.85 46.40 -23.97
C GLU A 80 -56.14 47.22 -24.05
N ALA A 81 -56.87 47.07 -25.17
CA ALA A 81 -58.06 47.88 -25.51
C ALA A 81 -59.21 47.83 -24.46
N TYR A 82 -59.15 46.89 -23.50
CA TYR A 82 -60.20 46.64 -22.50
C TYR A 82 -59.69 46.72 -21.04
N ALA A 83 -58.47 47.17 -20.77
CA ALA A 83 -57.86 47.07 -19.43
C ALA A 83 -57.94 48.35 -18.58
N ALA A 84 -58.97 49.18 -18.76
CA ALA A 84 -59.20 50.37 -17.93
C ALA A 84 -60.04 50.01 -16.69
N LEU A 85 -59.39 49.82 -15.53
CA LEU A 85 -60.05 49.55 -14.25
C LEU A 85 -60.36 50.87 -13.54
N GLY A 86 -61.54 51.42 -13.81
CA GLY A 86 -62.04 52.66 -13.18
C GLY A 86 -62.72 52.44 -11.83
N GLY A 87 -63.11 53.52 -11.15
CA GLY A 87 -63.82 53.42 -9.86
C GLY A 87 -62.92 53.19 -8.64
N LEU A 88 -61.60 53.38 -8.77
CA LEU A 88 -60.61 53.14 -7.70
C LEU A 88 -60.59 54.27 -6.67
N ASN A 89 -61.17 54.02 -5.49
CA ASN A 89 -60.91 54.82 -4.29
C ASN A 89 -59.56 54.40 -3.65
N ARG A 90 -59.15 55.05 -2.55
CA ARG A 90 -57.86 54.75 -1.88
C ARG A 90 -57.73 53.27 -1.44
N GLU A 91 -58.80 52.68 -0.90
CA GLU A 91 -58.79 51.32 -0.38
C GLU A 91 -58.81 50.27 -1.51
N THR A 92 -59.68 50.43 -2.50
CA THR A 92 -59.74 49.55 -3.67
C THR A 92 -58.45 49.62 -4.49
N ARG A 93 -57.80 50.79 -4.56
CA ARG A 93 -56.49 50.93 -5.19
C ARG A 93 -55.42 50.12 -4.46
N HIS A 94 -55.31 50.26 -3.15
CA HIS A 94 -54.35 49.47 -2.36
C HIS A 94 -54.60 47.96 -2.53
N ALA A 95 -55.86 47.52 -2.42
CA ALA A 95 -56.22 46.11 -2.61
C ALA A 95 -55.90 45.60 -4.03
N LEU A 96 -56.08 46.44 -5.06
CA LEU A 96 -55.75 46.09 -6.44
C LEU A 96 -54.23 46.06 -6.66
N ASP A 97 -53.47 47.02 -6.11
CA ASP A 97 -52.01 47.02 -6.17
C ASP A 97 -51.41 45.81 -5.46
N ASP A 98 -51.95 45.40 -4.31
CA ASP A 98 -51.53 44.19 -3.60
C ASP A 98 -51.82 42.92 -4.44
N ALA A 99 -53.00 42.83 -5.04
CA ALA A 99 -53.38 41.74 -5.95
C ALA A 99 -52.46 41.67 -7.18
N ILE A 100 -52.12 42.81 -7.78
CA ILE A 100 -51.18 42.90 -8.90
C ILE A 100 -49.76 42.53 -8.45
N GLY A 101 -49.34 42.99 -7.26
CA GLY A 101 -48.05 42.63 -6.68
C GLY A 101 -47.89 41.13 -6.48
N GLN A 102 -48.95 40.43 -6.03
CA GLN A 102 -48.97 38.97 -5.93
C GLN A 102 -48.82 38.30 -7.30
N VAL A 103 -49.56 38.75 -8.31
CA VAL A 103 -49.50 38.21 -9.68
C VAL A 103 -48.12 38.40 -10.30
N ILE A 104 -47.50 39.58 -10.12
CA ILE A 104 -46.15 39.85 -10.62
C ILE A 104 -45.12 39.00 -9.87
N ALA A 105 -45.19 38.93 -8.54
CA ALA A 105 -44.28 38.11 -7.74
C ALA A 105 -44.33 36.62 -8.13
N GLU A 106 -45.53 36.11 -8.45
CA GLU A 106 -45.71 34.76 -8.94
C GLU A 106 -45.16 34.58 -10.35
N ALA A 107 -45.40 35.52 -11.27
CA ALA A 107 -44.79 35.50 -12.60
C ALA A 107 -43.25 35.50 -12.52
N ASP A 108 -42.65 36.35 -11.70
CA ASP A 108 -41.20 36.40 -11.45
C ASP A 108 -40.67 35.08 -10.87
N ARG A 109 -41.44 34.44 -9.97
CA ARG A 109 -41.09 33.14 -9.40
C ARG A 109 -41.03 32.08 -10.49
N LEU A 110 -42.05 31.98 -11.34
CA LEU A 110 -42.10 31.01 -12.45
C LEU A 110 -41.02 31.26 -13.51
N GLU A 111 -40.74 32.54 -13.83
CA GLU A 111 -39.65 32.93 -14.73
C GLU A 111 -38.29 32.50 -14.18
N ARG A 112 -38.02 32.75 -12.89
CA ARG A 112 -36.79 32.28 -12.22
C ARG A 112 -36.67 30.77 -12.21
N LEU A 113 -37.74 30.05 -11.87
CA LEU A 113 -37.74 28.57 -11.85
C LEU A 113 -37.43 28.00 -13.24
N SER A 114 -38.05 28.57 -14.29
CA SER A 114 -37.82 28.15 -15.68
C SER A 114 -36.40 28.45 -16.16
N ALA A 115 -35.87 29.63 -15.81
CA ALA A 115 -34.49 30.01 -16.16
C ALA A 115 -33.46 29.10 -15.47
N THR A 116 -33.64 28.81 -14.18
CA THR A 116 -32.78 27.87 -13.45
C THR A 116 -32.90 26.46 -14.02
N PHE A 117 -34.08 26.02 -14.45
CA PHE A 117 -34.29 24.69 -15.04
C PHE A 117 -33.45 24.51 -16.30
N ILE A 118 -33.44 25.52 -17.16
CA ILE A 118 -32.66 25.53 -18.39
C ILE A 118 -31.16 25.54 -18.07
N ALA A 119 -30.73 26.40 -17.14
CA ALA A 119 -29.31 26.54 -16.77
C ALA A 119 -28.75 25.24 -16.17
N ASP A 120 -29.44 24.66 -15.19
CA ASP A 120 -29.06 23.38 -14.55
C ASP A 120 -29.13 22.23 -15.57
N GLY A 121 -30.19 22.21 -16.39
CA GLY A 121 -30.37 21.21 -17.44
C GLY A 121 -29.24 21.22 -18.47
N HIS A 122 -28.75 22.39 -18.86
CA HIS A 122 -27.60 22.50 -19.77
C HIS A 122 -26.31 21.95 -19.17
N GLN A 123 -26.04 22.18 -17.88
CA GLN A 123 -24.88 21.59 -17.20
C GLN A 123 -24.97 20.06 -17.20
N VAL A 124 -26.14 19.51 -16.89
CA VAL A 124 -26.40 18.06 -16.94
C VAL A 124 -26.23 17.51 -18.37
N GLN A 125 -26.72 18.22 -19.38
CA GLN A 125 -26.58 17.82 -20.77
C GLN A 125 -25.11 17.80 -21.22
N GLN A 126 -24.32 18.79 -20.82
CA GLN A 126 -22.89 18.86 -21.13
C GLN A 126 -22.11 17.70 -20.48
N TRP A 127 -22.38 17.43 -19.20
CA TRP A 127 -21.81 16.29 -18.49
C TRP A 127 -22.16 14.97 -19.20
N ARG A 128 -23.44 14.72 -19.50
CA ARG A 128 -23.89 13.51 -20.20
C ARG A 128 -23.24 13.38 -21.58
N ALA A 129 -23.06 14.47 -22.31
CA ALA A 129 -22.36 14.46 -23.59
C ALA A 129 -20.89 14.02 -23.45
N GLY A 130 -20.22 14.40 -22.35
CA GLY A 130 -18.89 13.90 -21.99
C GLY A 130 -18.86 12.38 -21.78
N VAL A 131 -19.79 11.87 -20.97
CA VAL A 131 -19.95 10.42 -20.73
C VAL A 131 -20.15 9.65 -22.03
N LEU A 132 -21.03 10.14 -22.92
CA LEU A 132 -21.31 9.49 -24.20
C LEU A 132 -20.10 9.48 -25.14
N ARG A 133 -19.30 10.57 -25.17
CA ARG A 133 -18.04 10.62 -25.94
C ARG A 133 -17.01 9.59 -25.44
N ASP A 134 -16.89 9.43 -24.13
CA ASP A 134 -16.00 8.44 -23.55
C ASP A 134 -16.46 7.01 -23.87
N LEU A 135 -17.78 6.76 -23.81
CA LEU A 135 -18.35 5.45 -24.16
C LEU A 135 -18.10 5.09 -25.63
N ASP A 136 -18.19 6.06 -26.53
CA ASP A 136 -17.87 5.90 -27.95
C ASP A 136 -16.38 5.59 -28.15
N THR A 137 -15.50 6.36 -27.49
CA THR A 137 -14.03 6.16 -27.52
C THR A 137 -13.62 4.78 -26.97
N LEU A 138 -14.32 4.30 -25.95
CA LEU A 138 -14.11 2.97 -25.39
C LEU A 138 -14.51 1.86 -26.38
N ARG A 139 -15.29 2.12 -27.43
CA ARG A 139 -15.66 1.12 -28.47
C ARG A 139 -16.15 -0.20 -27.88
N ASN A 140 -17.10 -0.09 -26.93
CA ASN A 140 -17.66 -1.21 -26.19
C ASN A 140 -16.62 -2.10 -25.44
N ARG A 141 -15.57 -1.50 -24.89
CA ARG A 141 -14.61 -2.17 -23.99
C ARG A 141 -15.01 -2.00 -22.51
N TRP A 142 -14.27 -2.68 -21.63
CA TRP A 142 -14.32 -2.47 -20.18
C TRP A 142 -14.20 -0.98 -19.84
N ILE A 143 -15.07 -0.47 -18.97
CA ILE A 143 -14.92 0.89 -18.39
C ILE A 143 -13.89 0.80 -17.26
N PRO A 144 -12.70 1.40 -17.40
CA PRO A 144 -11.74 1.47 -16.31
C PRO A 144 -12.24 2.39 -15.20
N ARG A 145 -11.80 2.14 -13.98
CA ARG A 145 -12.20 2.91 -12.81
C ARG A 145 -11.87 4.39 -12.92
N GLU A 146 -10.75 4.76 -13.56
CA GLU A 146 -10.40 6.18 -13.77
C GLU A 146 -11.51 6.95 -14.50
N ILE A 147 -12.14 6.32 -15.50
CA ILE A 147 -13.18 6.94 -16.32
C ILE A 147 -14.45 7.08 -15.48
N ALA A 148 -14.83 6.03 -14.75
CA ALA A 148 -15.99 6.05 -13.86
C ALA A 148 -15.83 7.10 -12.74
N ALA A 149 -14.64 7.19 -12.15
CA ALA A 149 -14.33 8.17 -11.11
C ALA A 149 -14.37 9.60 -11.65
N ARG A 150 -13.85 9.83 -12.87
CA ARG A 150 -13.95 11.11 -13.56
C ARG A 150 -15.41 11.50 -13.82
N TRP A 151 -16.24 10.59 -14.32
CA TRP A 151 -17.66 10.89 -14.53
C TRP A 151 -18.39 11.27 -13.24
N GLN A 152 -18.01 10.68 -12.11
CA GLN A 152 -18.55 11.03 -10.80
C GLN A 152 -18.05 12.39 -10.31
N ALA A 153 -16.76 12.69 -10.50
CA ALA A 153 -16.15 13.96 -10.11
C ALA A 153 -16.67 15.13 -10.96
N ASP A 154 -16.87 14.91 -12.26
CA ASP A 154 -17.38 15.91 -13.21
C ASP A 154 -18.91 16.04 -13.17
N ARG A 155 -19.61 15.23 -12.35
CA ARG A 155 -21.07 15.27 -12.24
C ARG A 155 -21.48 16.62 -11.60
N PRO A 156 -22.37 17.41 -12.22
CA PRO A 156 -22.78 18.70 -11.68
C PRO A 156 -23.32 18.58 -10.26
N ASP A 157 -22.77 19.38 -9.33
CA ASP A 157 -23.26 19.52 -7.95
C ASP A 157 -24.29 20.66 -7.89
N LEU A 158 -25.56 20.29 -8.03
CA LEU A 158 -26.67 21.24 -8.06
C LEU A 158 -27.26 21.36 -6.64
N ALA A 159 -26.95 22.47 -5.96
CA ALA A 159 -27.34 22.69 -4.55
C ALA A 159 -28.86 22.63 -4.28
N SER A 160 -29.70 22.92 -5.27
CA SER A 160 -31.14 22.66 -5.23
C SER A 160 -31.64 22.45 -6.66
N PRO A 161 -31.68 21.21 -7.18
CA PRO A 161 -32.13 20.98 -8.54
C PRO A 161 -33.60 21.40 -8.65
N VAL A 162 -33.88 22.33 -9.56
CA VAL A 162 -35.23 22.88 -9.72
C VAL A 162 -36.16 21.92 -10.48
N PHE A 163 -35.65 20.78 -10.97
CA PHE A 163 -36.35 19.85 -11.85
C PHE A 163 -37.67 19.32 -11.25
N GLU A 164 -37.65 18.86 -10.00
CA GLU A 164 -38.86 18.40 -9.30
C GLU A 164 -39.85 19.54 -9.08
N LYS A 165 -39.36 20.71 -8.63
CA LYS A 165 -40.19 21.91 -8.43
C LYS A 165 -40.89 22.34 -9.72
N VAL A 166 -40.22 22.33 -10.86
CA VAL A 166 -40.83 22.65 -12.16
C VAL A 166 -41.83 21.56 -12.59
N ARG A 167 -41.56 20.28 -12.30
CA ARG A 167 -42.45 19.15 -12.61
C ARG A 167 -43.75 19.19 -11.83
N ASP A 168 -43.69 19.65 -10.59
CA ASP A 168 -44.84 19.74 -9.69
C ASP A 168 -45.65 21.04 -9.84
N GLU A 169 -45.13 22.04 -10.55
CA GLU A 169 -45.78 23.34 -10.75
C GLU A 169 -46.76 23.30 -11.96
N PRO A 170 -48.08 23.34 -11.76
CA PRO A 170 -49.06 23.22 -12.84
C PRO A 170 -48.91 24.30 -13.92
N GLU A 171 -48.55 25.52 -13.52
CA GLU A 171 -48.34 26.67 -14.40
C GLU A 171 -47.16 26.48 -15.36
N LEU A 172 -46.22 25.57 -15.05
CA LEU A 172 -45.05 25.26 -15.89
C LEU A 172 -45.22 23.99 -16.73
N ALA A 173 -46.38 23.33 -16.69
CA ALA A 173 -46.63 22.12 -17.49
C ALA A 173 -46.46 22.37 -19.01
N ALA A 174 -46.95 23.52 -19.50
CA ALA A 174 -46.77 23.92 -20.90
C ALA A 174 -45.30 24.20 -21.23
N PHE A 175 -44.57 24.87 -20.32
CA PHE A 175 -43.14 25.12 -20.47
C PHE A 175 -42.35 23.80 -20.57
N LEU A 176 -42.62 22.83 -19.69
CA LEU A 176 -42.00 21.50 -19.72
C LEU A 176 -42.29 20.76 -21.02
N ALA A 177 -43.52 20.83 -21.53
CA ALA A 177 -43.90 20.20 -22.79
C ALA A 177 -43.14 20.78 -24.01
N THR A 178 -42.66 22.03 -23.92
CA THR A 178 -41.83 22.64 -24.98
C THR A 178 -40.34 22.27 -24.91
N GLN A 179 -39.89 21.61 -23.84
CA GLN A 179 -38.47 21.29 -23.68
C GLN A 179 -38.02 20.14 -24.60
N PRO A 180 -36.77 20.18 -25.12
CA PRO A 180 -36.26 19.10 -25.95
C PRO A 180 -36.24 17.75 -25.21
N ALA A 181 -36.68 16.67 -25.87
CA ALA A 181 -36.68 15.33 -25.28
C ALA A 181 -35.27 14.89 -24.79
N ALA A 182 -34.21 15.31 -25.50
CA ALA A 182 -32.83 15.04 -25.12
C ALA A 182 -32.42 15.70 -23.79
N LEU A 183 -32.95 16.89 -23.49
CA LEU A 183 -32.72 17.60 -22.23
C LEU A 183 -33.42 16.86 -21.08
N LEU A 184 -34.70 16.53 -21.25
CA LEU A 184 -35.48 15.79 -20.25
C LEU A 184 -34.88 14.40 -19.98
N GLN A 185 -34.39 13.71 -21.01
CA GLN A 185 -33.69 12.45 -20.86
C GLN A 185 -32.36 12.60 -20.10
N ALA A 186 -31.61 13.67 -20.36
CA ALA A 186 -30.35 13.94 -19.65
C ALA A 186 -30.60 14.17 -18.16
N ILE A 187 -31.60 14.99 -17.82
CA ILE A 187 -32.05 15.23 -16.44
C ILE A 187 -32.46 13.92 -15.79
N HIS A 188 -33.34 13.14 -16.42
CA HIS A 188 -33.79 11.85 -15.87
C HIS A 188 -32.61 10.89 -15.61
N THR A 189 -31.67 10.78 -16.55
CA THR A 189 -30.46 9.96 -16.39
C THR A 189 -29.62 10.45 -15.21
N TRP A 190 -29.42 11.76 -15.09
CA TRP A 190 -28.67 12.36 -13.99
C TRP A 190 -29.37 12.19 -12.64
N GLU A 191 -30.70 12.20 -12.56
CA GLU A 191 -31.41 12.01 -11.29
C GLU A 191 -31.34 10.55 -10.80
N HIS A 192 -31.36 9.57 -11.72
CA HIS A 192 -31.62 8.17 -11.38
C HIS A 192 -30.41 7.24 -11.56
N THR A 193 -29.29 7.73 -12.09
CA THR A 193 -28.09 6.89 -12.31
C THR A 193 -27.15 6.99 -11.12
N ASP A 194 -26.97 5.86 -10.43
CA ASP A 194 -25.78 5.63 -9.61
C ASP A 194 -24.64 5.15 -10.52
N ILE A 195 -23.63 6.00 -10.73
CA ILE A 195 -22.55 5.72 -11.69
C ILE A 195 -21.78 4.43 -11.31
N PRO A 196 -21.35 4.23 -10.04
CA PRO A 196 -20.66 3.00 -9.66
C PRO A 196 -21.46 1.73 -9.96
N THR A 197 -22.74 1.68 -9.59
CA THR A 197 -23.61 0.52 -9.83
C THR A 197 -23.81 0.28 -11.32
N TRP A 198 -24.13 1.34 -12.08
CA TRP A 198 -24.34 1.22 -13.53
C TRP A 198 -23.08 0.73 -14.26
N VAL A 199 -21.90 1.24 -13.89
CA VAL A 199 -20.61 0.80 -14.46
C VAL A 199 -20.35 -0.68 -14.16
N ALA A 200 -20.60 -1.13 -12.92
CA ALA A 200 -20.43 -2.53 -12.54
C ALA A 200 -21.32 -3.46 -13.37
N GLU A 201 -22.61 -3.13 -13.52
CA GLU A 201 -23.56 -3.90 -14.33
C GLU A 201 -23.21 -3.90 -15.82
N ARG A 202 -22.78 -2.75 -16.36
CA ARG A 202 -22.30 -2.65 -17.75
C ARG A 202 -21.07 -3.51 -17.97
N ASN A 203 -20.09 -3.45 -17.07
CA ASN A 203 -18.85 -4.21 -17.17
C ASN A 203 -19.10 -5.72 -17.05
N GLN A 204 -20.06 -6.16 -16.23
CA GLN A 204 -20.49 -7.56 -16.18
C GLN A 204 -21.15 -8.04 -17.48
N ARG A 205 -22.05 -7.23 -18.06
CA ARG A 205 -22.64 -7.51 -19.37
C ARG A 205 -21.60 -7.55 -20.47
N PHE A 206 -20.66 -6.61 -20.46
CA PHE A 206 -19.51 -6.59 -21.36
C PHE A 206 -18.72 -7.89 -21.25
N LEU A 207 -18.33 -8.30 -20.05
CA LEU A 207 -17.53 -9.51 -19.86
C LEU A 207 -18.23 -10.77 -20.39
N THR A 208 -19.54 -10.88 -20.16
CA THR A 208 -20.35 -12.00 -20.67
C THR A 208 -20.39 -12.03 -22.20
N ALA A 209 -20.61 -10.87 -22.83
CA ALA A 209 -20.63 -10.74 -24.28
C ALA A 209 -19.25 -10.96 -24.90
N GLU A 210 -18.21 -10.42 -24.28
CA GLU A 210 -16.82 -10.47 -24.73
C GLU A 210 -16.28 -11.90 -24.77
N ARG A 211 -16.63 -12.71 -23.75
CA ARG A 211 -16.31 -14.14 -23.71
C ARG A 211 -16.85 -14.90 -24.92
N VAL A 212 -18.06 -14.57 -25.38
CA VAL A 212 -18.67 -15.21 -26.56
C VAL A 212 -18.03 -14.65 -27.83
N HIS A 213 -17.86 -13.33 -27.90
CA HIS A 213 -17.33 -12.65 -29.08
C HIS A 213 -15.89 -13.06 -29.42
N MET A 214 -15.03 -13.20 -28.40
CA MET A 214 -13.63 -13.58 -28.56
C MET A 214 -13.34 -15.04 -28.17
N LYS A 215 -14.36 -15.91 -28.24
CA LYS A 215 -14.22 -17.32 -27.83
C LYS A 215 -13.05 -18.03 -28.52
N ASP A 216 -12.93 -17.88 -29.84
CA ASP A 216 -11.88 -18.55 -30.62
C ASP A 216 -10.48 -18.07 -30.21
N PHE A 217 -10.35 -16.79 -29.90
CA PHE A 217 -9.11 -16.23 -29.35
C PHE A 217 -8.79 -16.85 -27.98
N PHE A 218 -9.75 -16.86 -27.04
CA PHE A 218 -9.53 -17.40 -25.69
C PHE A 218 -9.26 -18.91 -25.68
N ASP A 219 -9.81 -19.66 -26.64
CA ASP A 219 -9.60 -21.10 -26.75
C ASP A 219 -8.22 -21.46 -27.35
N ALA A 220 -7.63 -20.57 -28.14
CA ALA A 220 -6.44 -20.87 -28.94
C ALA A 220 -5.20 -20.00 -28.64
N ILE A 221 -5.31 -18.92 -27.85
CA ILE A 221 -4.16 -18.05 -27.50
C ILE A 221 -3.05 -18.79 -26.74
N GLU A 222 -3.42 -19.83 -26.00
CA GLU A 222 -2.53 -20.67 -25.22
C GLU A 222 -2.67 -22.14 -25.58
N LYS A 223 -1.76 -22.99 -25.09
CA LYS A 223 -1.76 -24.43 -25.42
C LYS A 223 -3.06 -25.16 -25.07
N SER A 224 -3.77 -24.65 -24.06
CA SER A 224 -5.08 -25.13 -23.64
C SER A 224 -6.04 -23.95 -23.55
N PRO A 225 -7.34 -24.16 -23.78
CA PRO A 225 -8.34 -23.13 -23.59
C PRO A 225 -8.27 -22.49 -22.21
N LEU A 226 -8.38 -21.16 -22.16
CA LEU A 226 -8.40 -20.43 -20.89
C LEU A 226 -9.64 -20.79 -20.06
N THR A 227 -9.47 -20.84 -18.74
CA THR A 227 -10.63 -20.98 -17.83
C THR A 227 -11.47 -19.70 -17.82
N GLU A 228 -12.70 -19.79 -17.32
CA GLU A 228 -13.56 -18.61 -17.17
C GLU A 228 -12.92 -17.53 -16.28
N GLU A 229 -12.23 -17.94 -15.22
CA GLU A 229 -11.48 -17.03 -14.32
C GLU A 229 -10.32 -16.36 -15.06
N GLN A 230 -9.60 -17.10 -15.91
CA GLN A 230 -8.53 -16.56 -16.75
C GLN A 230 -9.09 -15.57 -17.76
N VAL A 231 -10.17 -15.92 -18.48
CA VAL A 231 -10.84 -15.02 -19.44
C VAL A 231 -11.30 -13.73 -18.75
N ALA A 232 -11.92 -13.83 -17.57
CA ALA A 232 -12.30 -12.66 -16.79
C ALA A 232 -11.09 -11.77 -16.45
N SER A 233 -10.00 -12.39 -15.99
CA SER A 233 -8.73 -11.71 -15.71
C SER A 233 -7.96 -11.25 -16.94
N VAL A 234 -8.38 -11.57 -18.17
CA VAL A 234 -7.78 -11.14 -19.44
C VAL A 234 -8.59 -10.02 -20.08
N ALA A 235 -9.93 -10.06 -19.98
CA ALA A 235 -10.82 -9.07 -20.57
C ALA A 235 -11.01 -7.82 -19.69
N MET A 236 -10.82 -7.95 -18.37
CA MET A 236 -10.97 -6.88 -17.38
C MET A 236 -9.80 -5.90 -17.41
N CYS A 237 -9.71 -5.01 -18.41
CA CYS A 237 -8.63 -4.01 -18.52
C CYS A 237 -8.94 -2.78 -17.63
N ASP A 238 -8.88 -2.98 -16.32
CA ASP A 238 -8.95 -1.89 -15.33
C ASP A 238 -7.55 -1.32 -15.04
N ASN A 239 -7.47 -0.14 -14.44
CA ASN A 239 -6.21 0.56 -14.18
C ASN A 239 -5.23 -0.28 -13.32
N SER A 240 -5.74 -0.98 -12.30
CA SER A 240 -4.93 -1.82 -11.42
C SER A 240 -5.66 -3.12 -11.11
N VAL A 241 -5.23 -4.23 -11.72
CA VAL A 241 -5.85 -5.54 -11.54
C VAL A 241 -4.92 -6.46 -10.77
N ARG A 242 -5.40 -6.99 -9.64
CA ARG A 242 -4.70 -8.01 -8.86
C ARG A 242 -5.22 -9.40 -9.21
N VAL A 243 -4.34 -10.30 -9.61
CA VAL A 243 -4.68 -11.70 -9.87
C VAL A 243 -4.00 -12.59 -8.83
N ILE A 244 -4.80 -13.20 -7.96
CA ILE A 244 -4.35 -14.17 -6.97
C ILE A 244 -4.43 -15.56 -7.60
N ALA A 245 -3.28 -16.19 -7.80
CA ALA A 245 -3.15 -17.35 -8.67
C ALA A 245 -2.21 -18.39 -8.08
N ALA A 246 -2.78 -19.52 -7.63
CA ALA A 246 -2.01 -20.60 -7.03
C ALA A 246 -1.00 -21.23 -8.00
N ALA A 247 -0.05 -22.01 -7.46
CA ALA A 247 0.94 -22.70 -8.28
C ALA A 247 0.28 -23.58 -9.33
N GLY A 248 0.69 -23.41 -10.59
CA GLY A 248 0.14 -24.18 -11.70
C GLY A 248 -1.27 -23.76 -12.14
N SER A 249 -1.80 -22.62 -11.71
CA SER A 249 -3.08 -22.07 -12.19
C SER A 249 -2.99 -21.34 -13.53
N GLY A 250 -1.77 -21.22 -14.09
CA GLY A 250 -1.53 -20.56 -15.37
C GLY A 250 -1.26 -19.06 -15.26
N LYS A 251 -0.57 -18.59 -14.22
CA LYS A 251 -0.10 -17.19 -14.04
C LYS A 251 0.46 -16.58 -15.32
N THR A 252 1.52 -17.19 -15.83
CA THR A 252 2.19 -16.77 -17.06
C THR A 252 1.28 -16.86 -18.28
N SER A 253 0.44 -17.90 -18.39
CA SER A 253 -0.55 -18.02 -19.49
C SER A 253 -1.54 -16.84 -19.49
N THR A 254 -2.02 -16.45 -18.30
CA THR A 254 -2.92 -15.30 -18.14
C THR A 254 -2.25 -13.99 -18.56
N MET A 255 -0.97 -13.78 -18.22
CA MET A 255 -0.23 -12.59 -18.63
C MET A 255 -0.01 -12.53 -20.15
N VAL A 256 0.38 -13.64 -20.78
CA VAL A 256 0.56 -13.71 -22.24
C VAL A 256 -0.77 -13.46 -22.96
N ALA A 257 -1.85 -14.11 -22.49
CA ALA A 257 -3.19 -13.89 -23.01
C ALA A 257 -3.66 -12.43 -22.82
N ARG A 258 -3.30 -11.79 -21.70
CA ARG A 258 -3.58 -10.37 -21.45
C ARG A 258 -2.91 -9.47 -22.48
N ALA A 259 -1.62 -9.69 -22.75
CA ALA A 259 -0.89 -8.94 -23.76
C ALA A 259 -1.54 -9.13 -25.15
N GLY A 260 -1.81 -10.37 -25.54
CA GLY A 260 -2.47 -10.67 -26.82
C GLY A 260 -3.86 -10.05 -26.95
N TYR A 261 -4.66 -10.08 -25.89
CA TYR A 261 -5.98 -9.47 -25.87
C TYR A 261 -5.90 -7.95 -26.01
N ALA A 262 -4.93 -7.31 -25.33
CA ALA A 262 -4.72 -5.87 -25.44
C ALA A 262 -4.39 -5.44 -26.87
N LEU A 263 -3.58 -6.22 -27.59
CA LEU A 263 -3.28 -5.97 -29.01
C LEU A 263 -4.52 -6.22 -29.89
N ALA A 264 -5.16 -7.37 -29.73
CA ALA A 264 -6.33 -7.76 -30.53
C ALA A 264 -7.50 -6.75 -30.41
N ARG A 265 -7.66 -6.13 -29.23
CA ARG A 265 -8.71 -5.13 -28.96
C ARG A 265 -8.25 -3.68 -29.10
N GLY A 266 -7.05 -3.43 -29.60
CA GLY A 266 -6.49 -2.07 -29.80
C GLY A 266 -6.47 -1.25 -28.51
N ILE A 267 -6.16 -1.89 -27.38
CA ILE A 267 -6.03 -1.28 -26.05
C ILE A 267 -4.63 -0.70 -25.89
N ALA A 268 -3.62 -1.39 -26.43
CA ALA A 268 -2.25 -0.94 -26.48
C ALA A 268 -1.62 -1.38 -27.81
N GLU A 269 -0.66 -0.60 -28.30
CA GLU A 269 0.23 -1.01 -29.38
C GLU A 269 1.33 -1.96 -28.85
N PRO A 270 1.94 -2.81 -29.70
CA PRO A 270 2.97 -3.76 -29.29
C PRO A 270 4.09 -3.16 -28.42
N GLY A 271 4.67 -2.04 -28.85
CA GLY A 271 5.72 -1.33 -28.12
C GLY A 271 5.27 -0.64 -26.82
N GLN A 272 3.97 -0.62 -26.54
CA GLN A 272 3.39 -0.03 -25.32
C GLN A 272 3.15 -1.07 -24.20
N ILE A 273 3.50 -2.35 -24.43
CA ILE A 273 3.32 -3.42 -23.44
C ILE A 273 4.69 -3.78 -22.84
N LEU A 274 4.78 -3.67 -21.51
CA LEU A 274 5.94 -4.08 -20.71
C LEU A 274 5.57 -5.26 -19.81
N MET A 275 6.41 -6.29 -19.81
CA MET A 275 6.29 -7.43 -18.92
C MET A 275 7.55 -7.57 -18.07
N LEU A 276 7.37 -7.60 -16.75
CA LEU A 276 8.47 -7.63 -15.79
C LEU A 276 8.55 -8.97 -15.08
N ALA A 277 9.75 -9.55 -15.08
CA ALA A 277 10.09 -10.79 -14.39
C ALA A 277 11.27 -10.61 -13.42
N PHE A 278 11.40 -11.52 -12.45
CA PHE A 278 12.41 -11.40 -11.37
C PHE A 278 13.82 -11.77 -11.78
N ASN A 279 13.97 -12.71 -12.71
CA ASN A 279 15.26 -13.22 -13.13
C ASN A 279 15.32 -13.34 -14.65
N ARG A 280 16.55 -13.47 -15.18
CA ARG A 280 16.79 -13.47 -16.62
C ARG A 280 16.13 -14.66 -17.32
N ALA A 281 16.19 -15.86 -16.74
CA ALA A 281 15.57 -17.04 -17.33
C ALA A 281 14.05 -16.89 -17.47
N ALA A 282 13.39 -16.35 -16.45
CA ALA A 282 11.95 -16.07 -16.48
C ALA A 282 11.59 -14.98 -17.51
N ALA A 283 12.41 -13.93 -17.62
CA ALA A 283 12.23 -12.89 -18.64
C ALA A 283 12.39 -13.45 -20.07
N ASP A 284 13.43 -14.25 -20.30
CA ASP A 284 13.73 -14.86 -21.60
C ASP A 284 12.63 -15.87 -21.99
N GLU A 285 12.17 -16.72 -21.06
CA GLU A 285 11.05 -17.65 -21.27
C GLU A 285 9.77 -16.88 -21.61
N LEU A 286 9.45 -15.82 -20.85
CA LEU A 286 8.27 -15.00 -21.05
C LEU A 286 8.29 -14.32 -22.42
N HIS A 287 9.43 -13.74 -22.82
CA HIS A 287 9.59 -13.11 -24.13
C HIS A 287 9.36 -14.12 -25.26
N GLN A 288 10.04 -15.27 -25.21
CA GLN A 288 9.89 -16.31 -26.23
C GLN A 288 8.44 -16.78 -26.35
N ARG A 289 7.77 -16.97 -25.22
CA ARG A 289 6.38 -17.42 -25.18
C ARG A 289 5.42 -16.38 -25.77
N VAL A 290 5.59 -15.10 -25.43
CA VAL A 290 4.78 -14.01 -26.01
C VAL A 290 4.95 -13.97 -27.52
N VAL A 291 6.19 -13.96 -28.00
CA VAL A 291 6.50 -13.94 -29.43
C VAL A 291 5.89 -15.15 -30.16
N GLU A 292 6.07 -16.36 -29.63
CA GLU A 292 5.50 -17.59 -30.20
C GLU A 292 3.97 -17.51 -30.27
N ARG A 293 3.32 -17.18 -29.14
CA ARG A 293 1.86 -17.23 -29.02
C ARG A 293 1.20 -16.14 -29.84
N LEU A 294 1.70 -14.91 -29.81
CA LEU A 294 1.10 -13.80 -30.55
C LEU A 294 1.27 -13.98 -32.07
N ARG A 295 2.42 -14.51 -32.53
CA ARG A 295 2.64 -14.79 -33.95
C ARG A 295 1.62 -15.77 -34.54
N ILE A 296 1.24 -16.80 -33.79
CA ILE A 296 0.21 -17.78 -34.22
C ILE A 296 -1.13 -17.09 -34.50
N HIS A 297 -1.41 -15.98 -33.82
CA HIS A 297 -2.65 -15.20 -33.95
C HIS A 297 -2.51 -13.97 -34.85
N GLY A 298 -1.41 -13.85 -35.61
CA GLY A 298 -1.17 -12.71 -36.51
C GLY A 298 -0.91 -11.38 -35.77
N LEU A 299 -0.53 -11.44 -34.49
CA LEU A 299 -0.22 -10.29 -33.66
C LEU A 299 1.30 -10.11 -33.54
N ASP A 300 1.76 -8.86 -33.50
CA ASP A 300 3.18 -8.55 -33.31
C ASP A 300 3.58 -8.68 -31.84
N GLY A 301 4.18 -9.82 -31.49
CA GLY A 301 4.77 -10.04 -30.17
C GLY A 301 6.23 -9.62 -30.03
N GLU A 302 6.93 -9.30 -31.12
CA GLU A 302 8.38 -8.98 -31.10
C GLU A 302 8.65 -7.65 -30.40
N GLN A 303 7.75 -6.69 -30.59
CA GLN A 303 7.82 -5.38 -29.95
C GLN A 303 7.31 -5.39 -28.49
N VAL A 304 6.64 -6.45 -28.05
CA VAL A 304 6.25 -6.60 -26.64
C VAL A 304 7.48 -6.86 -25.81
N LYS A 305 7.76 -5.94 -24.87
CA LYS A 305 8.99 -5.98 -24.10
C LYS A 305 8.82 -6.84 -22.87
N ALA A 306 9.53 -7.97 -22.80
CA ALA A 306 9.67 -8.77 -21.59
C ALA A 306 11.12 -8.70 -21.08
N THR A 307 11.31 -8.28 -19.83
CA THR A 307 12.65 -8.04 -19.26
C THR A 307 12.65 -8.19 -17.74
N THR A 308 13.84 -8.13 -17.13
CA THR A 308 13.96 -8.07 -15.68
C THR A 308 13.82 -6.65 -15.15
N PHE A 309 13.34 -6.48 -13.92
CA PHE A 309 13.26 -5.18 -13.24
C PHE A 309 14.58 -4.40 -13.31
N HIS A 310 15.70 -5.07 -13.02
CA HIS A 310 17.02 -4.45 -13.04
C HIS A 310 17.42 -4.03 -14.46
N SER A 311 17.30 -4.93 -15.45
CA SER A 311 17.67 -4.62 -16.83
C SER A 311 16.85 -3.44 -17.38
N PHE A 312 15.55 -3.40 -17.02
CA PHE A 312 14.67 -2.28 -17.33
C PHE A 312 15.13 -0.98 -16.65
N GLY A 313 15.39 -0.99 -15.35
CA GLY A 313 15.83 0.20 -14.62
C GLY A 313 17.11 0.78 -15.21
N LEU A 314 18.07 -0.08 -15.58
CA LEU A 314 19.32 0.36 -16.20
C LEU A 314 19.12 0.95 -17.60
N GLU A 315 18.14 0.46 -18.36
CA GLU A 315 17.78 1.04 -19.64
C GLU A 315 17.14 2.41 -19.48
N VAL A 316 16.21 2.57 -18.54
CA VAL A 316 15.59 3.87 -18.21
C VAL A 316 16.67 4.89 -17.84
N ILE A 317 17.61 4.51 -16.97
CA ILE A 317 18.74 5.38 -16.60
C ILE A 317 19.54 5.76 -17.85
N GLY A 318 19.94 4.77 -18.67
CA GLY A 318 20.73 5.03 -19.87
C GLY A 318 20.04 5.92 -20.90
N GLN A 319 18.73 5.75 -21.11
CA GLN A 319 17.94 6.58 -22.01
C GLN A 319 17.78 8.01 -21.51
N ALA A 320 17.59 8.20 -20.19
CA ALA A 320 17.38 9.50 -19.59
C ALA A 320 18.68 10.32 -19.44
N THR A 321 19.81 9.66 -19.16
CA THR A 321 21.10 10.33 -18.92
C THR A 321 22.01 10.35 -20.14
N GLY A 322 21.68 9.59 -21.20
CA GLY A 322 22.54 9.38 -22.37
C GLY A 322 23.72 8.43 -22.12
N SER A 323 23.91 7.94 -20.88
CA SER A 323 25.00 7.02 -20.53
C SER A 323 24.52 5.93 -19.58
N LYS A 324 24.65 4.68 -20.00
CA LYS A 324 24.30 3.51 -19.18
C LYS A 324 25.39 3.28 -18.12
N PRO A 325 25.10 3.42 -16.81
CA PRO A 325 26.09 3.16 -15.78
C PRO A 325 26.46 1.68 -15.75
N ARG A 326 27.62 1.37 -15.18
CA ARG A 326 28.10 -0.02 -15.09
C ARG A 326 27.76 -0.60 -13.72
N VAL A 327 27.33 -1.87 -13.72
CA VAL A 327 27.27 -2.66 -12.49
C VAL A 327 28.69 -3.19 -12.22
N PRO A 328 29.28 -2.92 -11.05
CA PRO A 328 30.60 -3.44 -10.71
C PRO A 328 30.64 -4.98 -10.77
N GLY A 329 31.63 -5.54 -11.46
CA GLY A 329 31.74 -7.01 -11.63
C GLY A 329 31.96 -7.75 -10.31
N ASP A 330 32.59 -7.09 -9.34
CA ASP A 330 32.81 -7.61 -7.98
C ASP A 330 31.54 -7.68 -7.12
N LEU A 331 30.38 -7.19 -7.60
CA LEU A 331 29.08 -7.44 -6.98
C LEU A 331 28.49 -8.81 -7.32
N VAL A 332 28.88 -9.36 -8.47
CA VAL A 332 28.40 -10.68 -8.93
C VAL A 332 29.10 -11.79 -8.13
N ASP A 333 30.37 -11.57 -7.78
CA ASP A 333 31.16 -12.50 -6.97
C ASP A 333 30.86 -12.35 -5.47
N LEU A 334 30.50 -13.46 -4.81
CA LEU A 334 30.23 -13.51 -3.35
C LEU A 334 29.28 -12.40 -2.87
N ASN A 335 28.33 -11.98 -3.71
CA ASN A 335 27.37 -10.91 -3.46
C ASN A 335 28.00 -9.57 -3.02
N GLY A 336 29.21 -9.25 -3.50
CA GLY A 336 29.89 -8.00 -3.16
C GLY A 336 30.62 -7.99 -1.82
N ALA A 337 30.79 -9.13 -1.15
CA ALA A 337 31.46 -9.20 0.15
C ALA A 337 32.90 -8.65 0.11
N LYS A 338 33.69 -8.99 -0.92
CA LYS A 338 35.06 -8.47 -1.09
C LYS A 338 35.12 -6.96 -1.30
N ARG A 339 34.09 -6.38 -1.93
CA ARG A 339 33.99 -4.93 -2.09
C ARG A 339 33.68 -4.26 -0.75
N MET A 340 32.76 -4.85 0.01
CA MET A 340 32.41 -4.40 1.35
C MET A 340 33.62 -4.45 2.30
N GLU A 341 34.41 -5.51 2.24
CA GLU A 341 35.69 -5.64 2.95
C GLU A 341 36.61 -4.44 2.65
N ARG A 342 36.88 -4.15 1.37
CA ARG A 342 37.69 -2.98 0.97
C ARG A 342 37.13 -1.64 1.45
N VAL A 343 35.80 -1.50 1.51
CA VAL A 343 35.15 -0.30 2.06
C VAL A 343 35.46 -0.16 3.55
N ILE A 344 35.30 -1.26 4.30
CA ILE A 344 35.55 -1.29 5.74
C ILE A 344 37.04 -1.06 6.04
N ASP A 345 37.95 -1.74 5.34
CA ASP A 345 39.40 -1.57 5.53
C ASP A 345 39.83 -0.12 5.30
N ARG A 346 39.34 0.49 4.22
CA ARG A 346 39.62 1.91 3.93
C ARG A 346 39.09 2.83 5.04
N LEU A 347 37.90 2.55 5.58
CA LEU A 347 37.34 3.34 6.69
C LEU A 347 38.18 3.15 7.97
N ARG A 348 38.59 1.92 8.29
CA ARG A 348 39.48 1.62 9.42
C ARG A 348 40.81 2.35 9.30
N ASP A 349 41.38 2.43 8.09
CA ASP A 349 42.65 3.11 7.85
C ASP A 349 42.56 4.63 8.00
N ARG A 350 41.44 5.24 7.58
CA ARG A 350 41.29 6.70 7.48
C ARG A 350 40.61 7.36 8.67
N ASP A 351 39.74 6.64 9.36
CA ASP A 351 38.93 7.16 10.46
C ASP A 351 39.22 6.33 11.73
N GLU A 352 39.96 6.96 12.65
CA GLU A 352 40.32 6.33 13.92
C GLU A 352 39.10 6.04 14.80
N THR A 353 38.08 6.91 14.78
CA THR A 353 36.83 6.67 15.51
C THR A 353 36.12 5.46 14.93
N PHE A 354 35.99 5.37 13.60
CA PHE A 354 35.40 4.19 12.95
C PHE A 354 36.16 2.91 13.30
N ARG A 355 37.50 2.95 13.26
CA ARG A 355 38.34 1.80 13.60
C ARG A 355 38.07 1.30 15.02
N ARG A 356 38.06 2.21 16.00
CA ARG A 356 37.77 1.89 17.41
C ARG A 356 36.35 1.32 17.57
N THR A 357 35.35 1.93 16.93
CA THR A 357 33.96 1.42 16.96
C THR A 357 33.85 0.04 16.31
N TRP A 358 34.57 -0.21 15.20
CA TRP A 358 34.60 -1.48 14.50
C TRP A 358 35.22 -2.58 15.37
N ASP A 359 36.38 -2.32 15.95
CA ASP A 359 37.08 -3.28 16.79
C ASP A 359 36.28 -3.58 18.07
N LEU A 360 35.69 -2.57 18.71
CA LEU A 360 34.76 -2.74 19.83
C LEU A 360 33.55 -3.61 19.43
N PHE A 361 32.90 -3.29 18.31
CA PHE A 361 31.75 -4.05 17.83
C PHE A 361 32.13 -5.50 17.55
N ARG A 362 33.26 -5.76 16.90
CA ARG A 362 33.71 -7.11 16.53
C ARG A 362 34.13 -7.94 17.74
N LEU A 363 34.94 -7.37 18.63
CA LEU A 363 35.55 -8.07 19.76
C LEU A 363 34.57 -8.26 20.92
N VAL A 364 33.76 -7.24 21.22
CA VAL A 364 32.85 -7.26 22.37
C VAL A 364 31.45 -7.63 21.92
N PHE A 365 30.88 -6.93 20.93
CA PHE A 365 29.45 -7.03 20.58
C PHE A 365 29.14 -7.88 19.34
N GLY A 366 30.12 -8.64 18.83
CA GLY A 366 30.00 -9.30 17.53
C GLY A 366 28.88 -10.35 17.55
N GLN A 367 28.75 -11.05 18.68
CA GLN A 367 27.70 -12.05 18.91
C GLN A 367 26.44 -11.41 19.51
N PRO A 368 25.24 -11.76 19.00
CA PRO A 368 23.99 -11.33 19.62
C PRO A 368 23.77 -12.02 20.97
N LEU A 369 23.20 -11.29 21.93
CA LEU A 369 22.70 -11.85 23.19
C LEU A 369 21.38 -12.59 22.95
N SER A 370 21.11 -13.62 23.75
CA SER A 370 19.77 -14.19 23.85
C SER A 370 18.79 -13.20 24.49
N ASP A 371 17.49 -13.43 24.30
CA ASP A 371 16.45 -12.66 25.00
C ASP A 371 16.62 -12.78 26.52
N PHE A 372 16.27 -11.71 27.23
CA PHE A 372 16.36 -11.68 28.69
C PHE A 372 15.45 -12.76 29.31
N GLY A 373 16.01 -13.57 30.21
CA GLY A 373 15.29 -14.69 30.84
C GLY A 373 15.16 -15.95 29.97
N ALA A 374 15.69 -15.96 28.74
CA ALA A 374 15.76 -17.17 27.93
C ALA A 374 16.66 -18.24 28.60
N PRO A 375 16.37 -19.55 28.41
CA PRO A 375 17.19 -20.60 29.01
C PRO A 375 18.66 -20.52 28.56
N SER A 376 19.58 -20.45 29.51
CA SER A 376 21.02 -20.51 29.25
C SER A 376 21.40 -21.86 28.65
N ARG A 377 22.21 -21.82 27.58
CA ARG A 377 22.84 -23.00 27.00
C ARG A 377 24.36 -22.78 27.01
N PRO A 378 25.05 -23.20 28.07
CA PRO A 378 26.51 -23.07 28.15
C PRO A 378 27.17 -23.67 26.92
N GLU A 379 28.08 -22.92 26.31
CA GLU A 379 28.75 -23.30 25.06
C GLU A 379 30.07 -24.03 25.30
N ASP A 380 30.64 -23.86 26.50
CA ASP A 380 31.97 -24.36 26.83
C ASP A 380 32.04 -24.83 28.29
N HIS A 381 33.20 -25.37 28.68
CA HIS A 381 33.53 -25.68 30.06
C HIS A 381 34.97 -25.31 30.39
N ASP A 382 35.19 -24.88 31.63
CA ASP A 382 36.52 -24.72 32.19
C ASP A 382 37.15 -26.11 32.40
N LYS A 383 38.36 -26.31 31.88
CA LYS A 383 39.08 -27.59 31.93
C LYS A 383 39.64 -27.90 33.32
N ILE A 384 39.81 -26.89 34.17
CA ILE A 384 40.37 -27.01 35.52
C ILE A 384 39.23 -27.17 36.53
N THR A 385 38.21 -26.31 36.46
CA THR A 385 37.10 -26.31 37.44
C THR A 385 35.91 -27.20 37.03
N GLY A 386 35.81 -27.57 35.74
CA GLY A 386 34.70 -28.37 35.19
C GLY A 386 33.38 -27.60 35.05
N ILE A 387 33.36 -26.31 35.37
CA ILE A 387 32.17 -25.46 35.31
C ILE A 387 31.82 -25.17 33.85
N ARG A 388 30.55 -25.34 33.48
CA ARG A 388 30.05 -24.97 32.15
C ARG A 388 29.69 -23.50 32.11
N GLY A 389 30.12 -22.80 31.06
CA GLY A 389 29.89 -21.37 30.91
C GLY A 389 30.12 -20.86 29.49
N TYR A 390 30.56 -19.62 29.39
CA TYR A 390 30.85 -18.90 28.15
C TYR A 390 32.30 -18.43 28.16
N ARG A 391 33.10 -18.85 27.17
CA ARG A 391 34.51 -18.46 27.06
C ARG A 391 34.65 -17.01 26.57
N ALA A 392 35.42 -16.21 27.30
CA ALA A 392 35.79 -14.82 26.99
C ALA A 392 37.08 -14.74 26.14
N LEU A 393 37.46 -13.52 25.73
CA LEU A 393 38.65 -13.27 24.88
C LEU A 393 39.98 -13.62 25.57
N ASN A 394 40.03 -13.49 26.90
CA ASN A 394 41.19 -13.82 27.73
C ASN A 394 41.26 -15.29 28.17
N ASP A 395 40.50 -16.18 27.52
CA ASP A 395 40.38 -17.63 27.80
C ASP A 395 39.64 -18.00 29.10
N GLU A 396 39.14 -17.02 29.85
CA GLU A 396 38.34 -17.25 31.05
C GLU A 396 36.92 -17.72 30.70
N VAL A 397 36.35 -18.61 31.53
CA VAL A 397 34.98 -19.12 31.35
C VAL A 397 34.07 -18.49 32.39
N VAL A 398 33.12 -17.67 31.93
CA VAL A 398 32.17 -16.95 32.78
C VAL A 398 30.76 -17.55 32.75
N LYS A 399 29.92 -17.26 33.74
CA LYS A 399 28.62 -17.93 33.96
C LYS A 399 27.51 -17.44 33.05
N SER A 400 27.59 -16.22 32.52
CA SER A 400 26.56 -15.65 31.65
C SER A 400 27.11 -14.99 30.37
N GLN A 401 26.25 -14.84 29.35
CA GLN A 401 26.61 -14.12 28.12
C GLN A 401 26.89 -12.63 28.38
N GLU A 402 26.25 -12.05 29.39
CA GLU A 402 26.40 -10.64 29.76
C GLU A 402 27.70 -10.42 30.54
N GLU A 403 28.06 -11.32 31.45
CA GLU A 403 29.41 -11.35 32.05
C GLU A 403 30.48 -11.51 30.98
N ARG A 404 30.24 -12.29 29.92
CA ARG A 404 31.22 -12.41 28.82
C ARG A 404 31.41 -11.08 28.10
N LEU A 405 30.33 -10.30 27.90
CA LEU A 405 30.47 -8.96 27.33
C LEU A 405 31.27 -8.04 28.25
N ILE A 406 31.04 -8.09 29.57
CA ILE A 406 31.80 -7.31 30.55
C ILE A 406 33.28 -7.72 30.52
N ALA A 407 33.57 -9.01 30.62
CA ALA A 407 34.93 -9.57 30.56
C ALA A 407 35.65 -9.14 29.27
N ASN A 408 34.99 -9.28 28.11
CA ASN A 408 35.54 -8.86 26.83
C ASN A 408 35.77 -7.35 26.75
N TRP A 409 34.87 -6.54 27.33
CA TRP A 409 35.02 -5.09 27.38
C TRP A 409 36.19 -4.68 28.28
N LEU A 410 36.33 -5.29 29.47
CA LEU A 410 37.47 -5.07 30.36
C LEU A 410 38.79 -5.44 29.68
N PHE A 411 38.84 -6.61 29.03
CA PHE A 411 39.99 -7.05 28.24
C PHE A 411 40.32 -6.09 27.10
N TYR A 412 39.30 -5.64 26.35
CA TYR A 412 39.46 -4.67 25.26
C TYR A 412 40.09 -3.35 25.73
N HIS A 413 39.83 -2.94 26.97
CA HIS A 413 40.38 -1.71 27.56
C HIS A 413 41.65 -1.92 28.40
N GLY A 414 42.23 -3.13 28.40
CA GLY A 414 43.42 -3.45 29.19
C GLY A 414 43.18 -3.42 30.71
N VAL A 415 41.93 -3.53 31.16
CA VAL A 415 41.59 -3.52 32.58
C VAL A 415 41.82 -4.92 33.17
N ARG A 416 42.80 -5.02 34.07
CA ARG A 416 43.06 -6.25 34.82
C ARG A 416 41.95 -6.50 35.83
N TYR A 417 41.45 -7.73 35.85
CA TYR A 417 40.46 -8.18 36.82
C TYR A 417 40.71 -9.64 37.23
N GLU A 418 40.07 -10.07 38.32
CA GLU A 418 40.01 -11.45 38.78
C GLU A 418 38.54 -11.88 38.86
N TYR A 419 38.16 -12.95 38.16
CA TYR A 419 36.79 -13.48 38.14
C TYR A 419 36.53 -14.42 39.31
N GLU A 420 35.39 -14.25 39.98
CA GLU A 420 34.96 -15.09 41.12
C GLU A 420 36.05 -15.33 42.19
N ARG A 421 36.90 -14.33 42.42
CA ARG A 421 37.83 -14.34 43.56
C ARG A 421 37.02 -14.45 44.86
N PRO A 422 37.42 -15.30 45.83
CA PRO A 422 36.82 -15.29 47.15
C PRO A 422 36.87 -13.89 47.75
N TYR A 423 35.74 -13.42 48.29
CA TYR A 423 35.69 -12.16 49.03
C TYR A 423 36.68 -12.20 50.19
N GLU A 424 37.33 -11.08 50.49
CA GLU A 424 38.45 -11.06 51.43
C GLU A 424 38.06 -11.41 52.88
N VAL A 425 36.80 -11.15 53.24
CA VAL A 425 36.24 -11.54 54.54
C VAL A 425 35.64 -12.94 54.41
N ASP A 426 35.90 -13.80 55.40
CA ASP A 426 35.22 -15.09 55.51
C ASP A 426 33.73 -14.87 55.77
N THR A 427 32.91 -15.17 54.77
CA THR A 427 31.44 -15.04 54.84
C THR A 427 30.75 -16.40 55.01
N ALA A 428 31.51 -17.48 55.13
CA ALA A 428 30.95 -18.82 55.23
C ALA A 428 30.23 -19.01 56.57
N THR A 429 28.97 -19.42 56.51
CA THR A 429 28.12 -19.70 57.67
C THR A 429 27.31 -20.98 57.44
N ALA A 430 26.55 -21.43 58.44
CA ALA A 430 25.63 -22.56 58.27
C ALA A 430 24.55 -22.34 57.19
N ARG A 431 24.32 -21.10 56.73
CA ARG A 431 23.28 -20.73 55.75
C ARG A 431 23.83 -20.21 54.42
N HIS A 432 25.08 -19.77 54.37
CA HIS A 432 25.70 -19.17 53.18
C HIS A 432 27.13 -19.69 53.00
N GLY A 433 27.53 -20.00 51.78
CA GLY A 433 28.93 -20.31 51.47
C GLY A 433 29.81 -19.06 51.45
N GLN A 434 31.09 -19.24 51.13
CA GLN A 434 31.98 -18.12 50.85
C GLN A 434 31.41 -17.28 49.70
N TYR A 435 31.43 -15.97 49.85
CA TYR A 435 30.98 -15.02 48.85
C TYR A 435 32.05 -14.87 47.77
N HIS A 436 31.64 -15.01 46.50
CA HIS A 436 32.47 -14.74 45.33
C HIS A 436 31.77 -13.66 44.49
N PRO A 437 32.25 -12.41 44.50
CA PRO A 437 31.80 -11.39 43.57
C PRO A 437 32.16 -11.76 42.12
N ASP A 438 31.35 -11.30 41.16
CA ASP A 438 31.56 -11.65 39.75
C ASP A 438 32.93 -11.18 39.26
N PHE A 439 33.31 -9.94 39.54
CA PHE A 439 34.61 -9.38 39.18
C PHE A 439 35.27 -8.66 40.37
N TYR A 440 36.60 -8.75 40.47
CA TYR A 440 37.43 -7.97 41.39
C TYR A 440 38.51 -7.22 40.61
N TYR A 441 38.76 -5.96 40.97
CA TYR A 441 39.76 -5.08 40.34
C TYR A 441 40.93 -4.82 41.31
N PRO A 442 42.03 -5.59 41.26
CA PRO A 442 43.11 -5.52 42.26
C PRO A 442 43.79 -4.16 42.34
N ASN A 443 43.86 -3.43 41.23
CA ASN A 443 44.57 -2.15 41.15
C ASN A 443 43.87 -1.01 41.91
N ILE A 444 42.57 -1.14 42.19
CA ILE A 444 41.75 -0.12 42.85
C ILE A 444 40.96 -0.66 44.04
N ASP A 445 41.19 -1.93 44.37
CA ASP A 445 40.51 -2.64 45.45
C ASP A 445 38.97 -2.47 45.42
N ALA A 446 38.39 -2.78 44.26
CA ALA A 446 36.96 -2.66 44.03
C ALA A 446 36.35 -3.98 43.54
N TYR A 447 35.16 -4.28 44.02
CA TYR A 447 34.37 -5.44 43.64
C TYR A 447 33.25 -5.04 42.70
N HIS A 448 32.87 -5.90 41.77
CA HIS A 448 31.80 -5.64 40.80
C HIS A 448 30.84 -6.81 40.70
N GLU A 449 29.56 -6.50 40.86
CA GLU A 449 28.44 -7.42 40.69
C GLU A 449 27.60 -7.07 39.47
N HIS A 450 27.26 -8.08 38.68
CA HIS A 450 26.36 -7.98 37.54
C HIS A 450 25.01 -8.64 37.86
N TRP A 451 23.98 -7.81 37.95
CA TRP A 451 22.64 -8.29 38.32
C TRP A 451 21.79 -8.64 37.10
N ALA A 452 21.16 -9.80 37.13
CA ALA A 452 20.15 -10.22 36.15
C ALA A 452 18.83 -9.46 36.39
N ILE A 453 18.85 -8.13 36.30
CA ILE A 453 17.70 -7.24 36.47
C ILE A 453 17.32 -6.64 35.12
N GLY A 454 16.09 -6.90 34.69
CA GLY A 454 15.52 -6.38 33.47
C GLY A 454 15.13 -4.91 33.57
N ARG A 455 14.65 -4.35 32.45
CA ARG A 455 14.24 -2.93 32.37
C ARG A 455 13.07 -2.57 33.28
N ASP A 456 12.24 -3.54 33.61
CA ASP A 456 11.13 -3.42 34.57
C ASP A 456 11.60 -3.43 36.03
N GLY A 457 12.93 -3.52 36.26
CA GLY A 457 13.53 -3.57 37.58
C GLY A 457 13.40 -4.94 38.25
N ASN A 458 12.92 -5.98 37.53
CA ASN A 458 12.72 -7.32 38.08
C ASN A 458 13.73 -8.34 37.54
N PRO A 459 14.08 -9.36 38.33
CA PRO A 459 14.81 -10.51 37.84
C PRO A 459 13.90 -11.46 37.04
N PRO A 460 14.47 -12.42 36.29
CA PRO A 460 13.70 -13.48 35.65
C PRO A 460 12.78 -14.17 36.67
N PRO A 461 11.50 -14.46 36.33
CA PRO A 461 10.53 -15.05 37.27
C PRO A 461 10.96 -16.39 37.88
N THR A 462 11.89 -17.09 37.23
CA THR A 462 12.44 -18.37 37.70
C THR A 462 13.39 -18.21 38.90
N PHE A 463 13.90 -17.01 39.18
CA PHE A 463 14.94 -16.76 40.19
C PHE A 463 14.29 -16.50 41.56
N LYS A 464 14.12 -17.57 42.36
CA LYS A 464 13.58 -17.47 43.74
C LYS A 464 14.63 -16.88 44.69
N GLY A 465 14.22 -15.98 45.59
CA GLY A 465 15.09 -15.39 46.62
C GLY A 465 16.16 -14.41 46.11
N TYR A 466 16.17 -14.08 44.81
CA TYR A 466 17.25 -13.32 44.18
C TYR A 466 17.49 -11.94 44.81
N ARG A 467 16.41 -11.21 45.11
CA ARG A 467 16.49 -9.88 45.75
C ARG A 467 17.05 -9.93 47.17
N GLU A 468 16.82 -11.02 47.89
CA GLU A 468 17.40 -11.22 49.23
C GLU A 468 18.91 -11.40 49.13
N GLY A 469 19.36 -12.21 48.17
CA GLY A 469 20.79 -12.37 47.86
C GLY A 469 21.48 -11.05 47.49
N MET A 470 20.85 -10.23 46.63
CA MET A 470 21.38 -8.90 46.29
C MET A 470 21.52 -8.00 47.52
N ARG A 471 20.49 -7.95 48.39
CA ARG A 471 20.53 -7.15 49.62
C ARG A 471 21.63 -7.61 50.55
N TRP A 472 21.79 -8.92 50.72
CA TRP A 472 22.82 -9.50 51.55
C TRP A 472 24.23 -9.11 51.05
N LYS A 473 24.51 -9.26 49.75
CA LYS A 473 25.79 -8.86 49.15
C LYS A 473 26.08 -7.36 49.37
N ARG A 474 25.11 -6.46 49.13
CA ARG A 474 25.27 -5.02 49.39
C ARG A 474 25.58 -4.71 50.86
N GLN A 475 24.88 -5.38 51.79
CA GLN A 475 25.12 -5.21 53.22
C GLN A 475 26.51 -5.67 53.65
N MET A 476 27.05 -6.74 53.04
CA MET A 476 28.43 -7.18 53.30
C MET A 476 29.44 -6.09 52.94
N HIS A 477 29.35 -5.50 51.75
CA HIS A 477 30.27 -4.43 51.35
C HIS A 477 30.13 -3.20 52.24
N GLN A 478 28.89 -2.82 52.60
CA GLN A 478 28.65 -1.71 53.51
C GLN A 478 29.21 -1.94 54.92
N ALA A 479 29.07 -3.16 55.46
CA ALA A 479 29.54 -3.51 56.80
C ALA A 479 31.07 -3.55 56.90
N HIS A 480 31.74 -3.92 55.80
CA HIS A 480 33.19 -4.07 55.75
C HIS A 480 33.93 -2.88 55.10
N GLY A 481 33.19 -1.88 54.60
CA GLY A 481 33.77 -0.66 54.06
C GLY A 481 34.46 -0.83 52.70
N THR A 482 34.10 -1.87 51.95
CA THR A 482 34.65 -2.18 50.63
C THR A 482 33.88 -1.49 49.51
N THR A 483 34.54 -1.26 48.38
CA THR A 483 33.93 -0.62 47.21
C THR A 483 33.17 -1.64 46.37
N LEU A 484 31.86 -1.43 46.16
CA LEU A 484 31.01 -2.24 45.29
C LEU A 484 30.53 -1.43 44.08
N LEU A 485 30.84 -1.90 42.88
CA LEU A 485 30.30 -1.44 41.61
C LEU A 485 29.17 -2.37 41.16
N GLU A 486 28.13 -1.83 40.54
CA GLU A 486 26.94 -2.60 40.18
C GLU A 486 26.50 -2.33 38.75
N THR A 487 26.37 -3.40 37.95
CA THR A 487 25.70 -3.33 36.64
C THR A 487 24.44 -4.19 36.63
N THR A 488 23.54 -3.93 35.68
CA THR A 488 22.34 -4.74 35.49
C THR A 488 22.24 -5.24 34.06
N SER A 489 21.47 -6.32 33.83
CA SER A 489 21.17 -6.80 32.49
C SER A 489 20.57 -5.69 31.62
N ALA A 490 19.69 -4.85 32.18
CA ALA A 490 19.17 -3.68 31.50
C ALA A 490 20.26 -2.69 31.06
N SER A 491 21.20 -2.36 31.96
CA SER A 491 22.25 -1.37 31.67
C SER A 491 23.34 -1.90 30.74
N VAL A 492 23.69 -3.18 30.80
CA VAL A 492 24.63 -3.80 29.85
C VAL A 492 24.02 -3.89 28.46
N ARG A 493 22.73 -4.26 28.35
CA ARG A 493 22.04 -4.38 27.05
C ARG A 493 21.84 -3.06 26.34
N ASP A 494 21.64 -1.95 27.07
CA ASP A 494 21.47 -0.62 26.47
C ASP A 494 22.76 0.21 26.41
N GLY A 495 23.86 -0.29 26.98
CA GLY A 495 25.18 0.32 26.93
C GLY A 495 25.53 1.18 28.14
N SER A 496 24.53 1.67 28.88
CA SER A 496 24.75 2.58 30.02
C SER A 496 25.56 1.95 31.15
N GLY A 497 25.56 0.61 31.26
CA GLY A 497 26.38 -0.14 32.20
C GLY A 497 27.88 -0.02 31.90
N PHE A 498 28.26 0.03 30.62
CA PHE A 498 29.66 0.24 30.24
C PHE A 498 30.09 1.68 30.46
N ASP A 499 29.23 2.66 30.20
CA ASP A 499 29.49 4.07 30.51
C ASP A 499 29.67 4.28 32.03
N TYR A 500 28.82 3.64 32.83
CA TYR A 500 28.94 3.61 34.29
C TYR A 500 30.26 2.99 34.74
N LEU A 501 30.60 1.79 34.26
CA LEU A 501 31.86 1.13 34.59
C LEU A 501 33.05 2.01 34.21
N ALA A 502 33.06 2.56 33.00
CA ALA A 502 34.15 3.42 32.54
C ALA A 502 34.32 4.65 33.44
N THR A 503 33.22 5.24 33.90
CA THR A 503 33.23 6.38 34.82
C THR A 503 33.75 5.99 36.20
N GLN A 504 33.25 4.88 36.76
CA GLN A 504 33.65 4.42 38.10
C GLN A 504 35.13 4.00 38.13
N LEU A 505 35.57 3.19 37.18
CA LEU A 505 36.96 2.73 37.12
C LEU A 505 37.93 3.93 37.03
N ARG A 506 37.64 4.92 36.18
CA ARG A 506 38.43 6.17 36.09
C ARG A 506 38.40 6.98 37.38
N ALA A 507 37.24 7.12 38.01
CA ALA A 507 37.10 7.84 39.28
C ALA A 507 37.92 7.22 40.42
N HIS A 508 38.12 5.89 40.38
CA HIS A 508 38.93 5.14 41.33
C HIS A 508 40.41 5.04 40.94
N GLY A 509 40.85 5.72 39.87
CA GLY A 509 42.26 5.83 39.51
C GLY A 509 42.77 4.82 38.49
N LEU A 510 41.89 4.02 37.87
CA LEU A 510 42.27 3.20 36.72
C LEU A 510 42.37 4.06 35.45
N VAL A 511 43.46 3.87 34.72
CA VAL A 511 43.56 4.33 33.33
C VAL A 511 42.88 3.29 32.45
N ILE A 512 41.86 3.71 31.73
CA ILE A 512 41.21 2.90 30.68
C ILE A 512 41.90 3.27 29.37
N ASP A 513 42.58 2.31 28.77
CA ASP A 513 43.24 2.50 27.50
C ASP A 513 42.26 2.16 26.36
N ASP A 514 41.68 3.21 25.77
CA ASP A 514 40.78 3.09 24.62
C ASP A 514 41.52 2.70 23.30
N SER A 515 42.84 2.52 23.38
CA SER A 515 43.74 2.07 22.31
C SER A 515 44.45 0.74 22.62
N TYR A 516 44.09 0.07 23.73
CA TYR A 516 44.70 -1.20 24.10
C TYR A 516 44.36 -2.27 23.07
N HIS A 517 45.38 -2.73 22.37
CA HIS A 517 45.23 -3.68 21.27
C HIS A 517 46.27 -4.80 21.36
N GLU A 518 46.22 -5.62 22.42
CA GLU A 518 46.78 -6.98 22.36
C GLU A 518 45.96 -7.90 21.44
N ILE A 519 45.46 -7.36 20.32
CA ILE A 519 44.71 -8.08 19.29
C ILE A 519 45.61 -9.10 18.57
N GLN A 520 46.94 -8.94 18.65
CA GLN A 520 47.91 -9.85 18.03
C GLN A 520 47.93 -11.24 18.70
N HIS A 521 47.50 -11.35 19.96
CA HIS A 521 47.40 -12.63 20.66
C HIS A 521 46.16 -12.67 21.56
N ILE A 522 45.05 -13.16 21.00
CA ILE A 522 43.82 -13.44 21.76
C ILE A 522 43.91 -14.90 22.23
N PRO A 523 44.18 -15.18 23.51
CA PRO A 523 44.43 -16.55 24.00
C PRO A 523 43.16 -17.40 24.09
N GLY A 524 42.00 -16.75 24.22
CA GLY A 524 40.71 -17.42 24.39
C GLY A 524 39.98 -17.70 23.09
N ARG A 525 38.70 -17.33 23.05
CA ARG A 525 37.87 -17.57 21.86
C ARG A 525 38.26 -16.64 20.72
N GLU A 526 38.40 -17.19 19.51
CA GLU A 526 38.54 -16.38 18.31
C GLU A 526 37.32 -15.45 18.13
N PRO A 527 37.54 -14.14 17.89
CA PRO A 527 36.48 -13.21 17.59
C PRO A 527 35.65 -13.66 16.39
N VAL A 528 34.45 -13.10 16.24
CA VAL A 528 33.65 -13.33 15.04
C VAL A 528 34.47 -12.93 13.81
N GLU A 529 34.59 -13.85 12.85
CA GLU A 529 35.31 -13.60 11.60
C GLU A 529 34.75 -12.35 10.90
N ASP A 530 35.66 -11.51 10.42
CA ASP A 530 35.34 -10.30 9.66
C ASP A 530 34.39 -10.62 8.51
N ALA A 531 34.62 -11.74 7.81
CA ALA A 531 33.77 -12.21 6.72
C ALA A 531 32.29 -12.39 7.11
N SER A 532 32.00 -12.83 8.34
CA SER A 532 30.63 -12.99 8.84
C SER A 532 29.96 -11.64 9.12
N ILE A 533 30.69 -10.72 9.74
CA ILE A 533 30.20 -9.35 10.01
C ILE A 533 30.01 -8.59 8.69
N ILE A 534 30.97 -8.70 7.76
CA ILE A 534 30.89 -8.12 6.41
C ILE A 534 29.65 -8.61 5.67
N ARG A 535 29.34 -9.91 5.72
CA ARG A 535 28.10 -10.46 5.14
C ARG A 535 26.85 -9.86 5.77
N LEU A 536 26.84 -9.62 7.09
CA LEU A 536 25.73 -8.96 7.78
C LEU A 536 25.53 -7.52 7.24
N PHE A 537 26.59 -6.71 7.21
CA PHE A 537 26.51 -5.34 6.66
C PHE A 537 26.05 -5.33 5.21
N ARG A 538 26.55 -6.25 4.38
CA ARG A 538 26.13 -6.36 2.98
C ARG A 538 24.67 -6.74 2.83
N THR A 539 24.19 -7.67 3.65
CA THR A 539 22.79 -8.11 3.68
C THR A 539 21.89 -6.95 4.08
N VAL A 540 22.21 -6.26 5.18
CA VAL A 540 21.43 -5.10 5.63
C VAL A 540 21.47 -3.96 4.61
N LEU A 541 22.61 -3.72 3.96
CA LEU A 541 22.71 -2.74 2.88
C LEU A 541 21.73 -3.04 1.74
N ALA A 542 21.71 -4.28 1.24
CA ALA A 542 20.78 -4.69 0.19
C ALA A 542 19.31 -4.54 0.64
N HIS A 543 18.98 -5.01 1.85
CA HIS A 543 17.62 -4.90 2.38
C HIS A 543 17.16 -3.45 2.58
N ALA A 544 18.02 -2.60 3.12
CA ALA A 544 17.70 -1.18 3.34
C ALA A 544 17.43 -0.49 2.00
N LYS A 545 18.29 -0.69 0.99
CA LYS A 545 18.11 -0.07 -0.33
C LYS A 545 16.90 -0.63 -1.08
N SER A 546 16.72 -1.95 -1.07
CA SER A 546 15.58 -2.63 -1.69
C SER A 546 14.24 -2.23 -1.06
N ASN A 547 14.22 -1.90 0.23
CA ASN A 547 13.04 -1.43 0.95
C ASN A 547 12.98 0.09 1.14
N GLN A 548 13.90 0.85 0.52
CA GLN A 548 13.99 2.30 0.57
C GLN A 548 14.03 2.88 1.99
N LEU A 549 14.78 2.23 2.88
CA LEU A 549 14.93 2.64 4.28
C LEU A 549 16.07 3.65 4.42
N SER A 550 15.76 4.82 4.99
CA SER A 550 16.76 5.78 5.42
C SER A 550 17.43 5.36 6.74
N SER A 551 18.51 6.04 7.12
CA SER A 551 19.11 5.86 8.45
C SER A 551 18.13 6.18 9.59
N VAL A 552 17.20 7.09 9.37
CA VAL A 552 16.13 7.44 10.32
C VAL A 552 15.15 6.28 10.44
N ASP A 553 14.71 5.70 9.33
CA ASP A 553 13.78 4.55 9.34
C ASP A 553 14.41 3.33 10.02
N LEU A 554 15.70 3.06 9.76
CA LEU A 554 16.43 1.97 10.40
C LEU A 554 16.53 2.17 11.92
N ARG A 555 16.83 3.39 12.39
CA ARG A 555 16.85 3.72 13.82
C ARG A 555 15.46 3.61 14.44
N GLN A 556 14.42 4.08 13.77
CA GLN A 556 13.04 3.97 14.25
C GLN A 556 12.63 2.49 14.39
N ARG A 557 12.93 1.65 13.39
CA ARG A 557 12.66 0.20 13.44
C ARG A 557 13.50 -0.53 14.50
N ALA A 558 14.70 -0.05 14.78
CA ALA A 558 15.56 -0.57 15.83
C ALA A 558 15.16 -0.13 17.24
N THR A 559 14.28 0.87 17.37
CA THR A 559 13.85 1.42 18.66
C THR A 559 12.68 0.62 19.21
N PRO A 560 12.86 -0.14 20.30
CA PRO A 560 11.77 -0.90 20.90
C PRO A 560 10.71 0.04 21.50
N ALA A 561 9.45 -0.39 21.56
CA ALA A 561 8.31 0.40 22.04
C ALA A 561 8.46 0.98 23.46
N ALA A 562 9.41 0.50 24.25
CA ALA A 562 9.60 0.80 25.66
C ALA A 562 10.98 1.39 26.03
N GLY A 563 11.80 1.90 25.10
CA GLY A 563 13.01 2.64 25.50
C GLY A 563 14.17 2.72 24.50
N ARG A 564 15.41 2.80 25.03
CA ARG A 564 16.67 3.00 24.28
C ARG A 564 17.02 1.81 23.37
N ILE A 565 17.66 2.11 22.24
CA ILE A 565 18.21 1.14 21.29
C ILE A 565 19.29 0.30 22.00
N PRO A 566 19.31 -1.04 21.87
CA PRO A 566 20.38 -1.86 22.42
C PRO A 566 21.76 -1.45 21.90
N ILE A 567 22.80 -1.47 22.75
CA ILE A 567 24.14 -0.95 22.40
C ILE A 567 24.72 -1.59 21.15
N ARG A 568 24.57 -2.92 21.02
CA ARG A 568 25.01 -3.64 19.81
C ARG A 568 24.36 -3.09 18.54
N THR A 569 23.07 -2.79 18.59
CA THR A 569 22.32 -2.26 17.45
C THR A 569 22.71 -0.82 17.17
N GLU A 570 22.94 -0.01 18.20
CA GLU A 570 23.39 1.37 18.05
C GLU A 570 24.78 1.43 17.39
N LEU A 571 25.75 0.64 17.88
CA LEU A 571 27.08 0.52 17.26
C LEU A 571 26.99 0.03 15.81
N PHE A 572 26.13 -0.96 15.54
CA PHE A 572 25.89 -1.44 14.18
C PHE A 572 25.36 -0.32 13.27
N LEU A 573 24.38 0.48 13.73
CA LEU A 573 23.78 1.56 12.94
C LEU A 573 24.78 2.70 12.68
N GLN A 574 25.65 3.01 13.64
CA GLN A 574 26.75 3.98 13.47
C GLN A 574 27.74 3.51 12.40
N LEU A 575 28.23 2.27 12.51
CA LEU A 575 29.12 1.67 11.51
C LEU A 575 28.44 1.58 10.13
N TYR A 576 27.18 1.13 10.09
CA TYR A 576 26.40 0.98 8.88
C TYR A 576 26.26 2.32 8.14
N GLN A 577 26.03 3.41 8.86
CA GLN A 577 25.89 4.74 8.27
C GLN A 577 27.18 5.16 7.54
N ALA A 578 28.34 5.01 8.16
CA ALA A 578 29.64 5.32 7.54
C ALA A 578 29.93 4.39 6.35
N ILE A 579 29.70 3.09 6.51
CA ILE A 579 29.87 2.09 5.45
C ILE A 579 28.97 2.39 4.25
N HIS A 580 27.68 2.69 4.48
CA HIS A 580 26.73 3.01 3.42
C HIS A 580 27.15 4.27 2.66
N GLN A 581 27.57 5.32 3.36
CA GLN A 581 28.04 6.56 2.75
C GLN A 581 29.27 6.34 1.86
N GLU A 582 30.29 5.62 2.36
CA GLU A 582 31.48 5.32 1.56
C GLU A 582 31.16 4.39 0.38
N TRP A 583 30.26 3.41 0.56
CA TRP A 583 29.77 2.54 -0.52
C TRP A 583 29.17 3.37 -1.66
N GLN A 584 28.23 4.26 -1.33
CA GLN A 584 27.56 5.13 -2.29
C GLN A 584 28.54 6.11 -2.94
N ARG A 585 29.46 6.70 -2.16
CA ARG A 585 30.49 7.60 -2.67
C ARG A 585 31.39 6.91 -3.69
N GLN A 586 31.80 5.67 -3.43
CA GLN A 586 32.62 4.89 -4.36
C GLN A 586 31.87 4.56 -5.65
N LEU A 587 30.60 4.17 -5.56
CA LEU A 587 29.75 3.94 -6.73
C LEU A 587 29.61 5.21 -7.57
N ALA A 588 29.26 6.33 -6.94
CA ALA A 588 29.11 7.62 -7.61
C ALA A 588 30.41 8.09 -8.30
N THR A 589 31.55 8.02 -7.60
CA THR A 589 32.86 8.44 -8.14
C THR A 589 33.27 7.61 -9.36
N ALA A 590 32.88 6.33 -9.40
CA ALA A 590 33.18 5.42 -10.50
C ALA A 590 32.12 5.43 -11.63
N ASN A 591 31.08 6.27 -11.52
CA ASN A 591 29.89 6.22 -12.38
C ASN A 591 29.29 4.81 -12.49
N GLN A 592 29.19 4.15 -11.33
CA GLN A 592 28.69 2.79 -11.15
C GLN A 592 27.39 2.81 -10.35
N VAL A 593 26.60 1.75 -10.50
CA VAL A 593 25.37 1.52 -9.73
C VAL A 593 25.34 0.07 -9.26
N ASP A 594 24.77 -0.20 -8.09
CA ASP A 594 24.42 -1.57 -7.72
C ASP A 594 22.99 -1.93 -8.12
N PHE A 595 22.58 -3.18 -7.86
CA PHE A 595 21.28 -3.69 -8.28
C PHE A 595 20.11 -2.88 -7.72
N ASP A 596 20.18 -2.46 -6.45
CA ASP A 596 19.10 -1.70 -5.84
C ASP A 596 19.06 -0.25 -6.36
N ASP A 597 20.22 0.35 -6.64
CA ASP A 597 20.30 1.68 -7.28
C ASP A 597 19.65 1.69 -8.66
N MET A 598 19.78 0.61 -9.44
CA MET A 598 19.16 0.51 -10.77
C MET A 598 17.64 0.71 -10.70
N LEU A 599 16.99 0.23 -9.63
CA LEU A 599 15.54 0.36 -9.43
C LEU A 599 15.18 1.74 -8.87
N ASN A 600 15.90 2.17 -7.84
CA ASN A 600 15.62 3.42 -7.14
C ASN A 600 15.86 4.65 -8.04
N GLN A 601 16.99 4.71 -8.74
CA GLN A 601 17.30 5.80 -9.67
C GLN A 601 16.36 5.82 -10.87
N ALA A 602 16.01 4.66 -11.43
CA ALA A 602 15.04 4.58 -12.52
C ALA A 602 13.66 5.09 -12.09
N SER A 603 13.20 4.70 -10.90
CA SER A 603 11.94 5.18 -10.33
C SER A 603 11.94 6.70 -10.17
N GLU A 604 13.03 7.26 -9.62
CA GLU A 604 13.19 8.72 -9.46
C GLU A 604 13.18 9.45 -10.81
N ILE A 605 13.85 8.91 -11.83
CA ILE A 605 13.86 9.46 -13.19
C ILE A 605 12.44 9.50 -13.78
N ILE A 606 11.68 8.40 -13.65
CA ILE A 606 10.30 8.29 -14.15
C ILE A 606 9.39 9.28 -13.41
N GLU A 607 9.44 9.29 -12.09
CA GLU A 607 8.63 10.18 -11.24
C GLU A 607 8.93 11.66 -11.50
N SER A 608 10.18 12.01 -11.80
CA SER A 608 10.59 13.38 -12.14
C SER A 608 10.18 13.84 -13.56
N GLY A 609 9.65 12.94 -14.39
CA GLY A 609 9.29 13.24 -15.79
C GLY A 609 10.48 13.39 -16.74
N ARG A 610 11.72 13.07 -16.30
CA ARG A 610 12.94 13.13 -17.13
C ARG A 610 13.01 12.03 -18.20
N TRP A 611 12.12 11.05 -18.13
CA TRP A 611 12.00 9.99 -19.12
C TRP A 611 10.53 9.82 -19.52
N ALA A 612 10.26 9.89 -20.82
CA ALA A 612 8.91 9.74 -21.35
C ALA A 612 8.53 8.26 -21.38
N ASN A 613 7.57 7.88 -20.53
CA ASN A 613 7.14 6.49 -20.40
C ASN A 613 6.28 6.03 -21.60
N PRO A 614 6.79 5.13 -22.48
CA PRO A 614 6.04 4.66 -23.63
C PRO A 614 5.03 3.54 -23.29
N TYR A 615 5.07 2.98 -22.07
CA TYR A 615 4.31 1.78 -21.74
C TYR A 615 2.94 2.11 -21.16
N THR A 616 1.90 1.85 -21.93
CA THR A 616 0.50 1.96 -21.49
C THR A 616 0.09 0.80 -20.58
N MET A 617 0.67 -0.38 -20.79
CA MET A 617 0.34 -1.59 -20.04
C MET A 617 1.58 -2.23 -19.42
N VAL A 618 1.53 -2.46 -18.11
CA VAL A 618 2.59 -3.14 -17.34
C VAL A 618 2.03 -4.43 -16.75
N LEU A 619 2.66 -5.55 -17.06
CA LEU A 619 2.30 -6.88 -16.58
C LEU A 619 3.43 -7.41 -15.69
N VAL A 620 3.11 -7.82 -14.46
CA VAL A 620 4.12 -8.27 -13.49
C VAL A 620 3.80 -9.67 -13.02
N ASP A 621 4.75 -10.59 -13.20
CA ASP A 621 4.67 -11.96 -12.66
C ASP A 621 5.25 -12.02 -11.25
N GLU A 622 4.84 -13.02 -10.47
CA GLU A 622 5.30 -13.28 -9.09
C GLU A 622 5.32 -12.04 -8.19
N MET A 623 4.29 -11.19 -8.26
CA MET A 623 4.21 -9.90 -7.56
C MET A 623 4.47 -10.03 -6.05
N GLN A 624 4.16 -11.17 -5.42
CA GLN A 624 4.41 -11.43 -4.01
C GLN A 624 5.89 -11.41 -3.60
N ASP A 625 6.82 -11.58 -4.56
CA ASP A 625 8.26 -11.54 -4.31
C ASP A 625 8.86 -10.12 -4.50
N SER A 626 8.00 -9.12 -4.74
CA SER A 626 8.42 -7.74 -4.96
C SER A 626 8.92 -7.09 -3.67
N SER A 627 10.00 -6.33 -3.78
CA SER A 627 10.42 -5.39 -2.73
C SER A 627 9.79 -4.01 -2.95
N CYS A 628 9.91 -3.11 -1.98
CA CYS A 628 9.43 -1.73 -2.14
C CYS A 628 10.04 -1.03 -3.35
N ALA A 629 11.32 -1.25 -3.67
CA ALA A 629 11.98 -0.67 -4.84
C ALA A 629 11.34 -1.16 -6.16
N ARG A 630 11.03 -2.46 -6.27
CA ARG A 630 10.31 -3.02 -7.43
C ARG A 630 8.89 -2.49 -7.52
N ALA A 631 8.18 -2.45 -6.40
CA ALA A 631 6.82 -1.94 -6.33
C ALA A 631 6.76 -0.44 -6.70
N ARG A 632 7.70 0.38 -6.20
CA ARG A 632 7.82 1.80 -6.58
C ARG A 632 8.09 1.97 -8.08
N LEU A 633 9.00 1.16 -8.65
CA LEU A 633 9.26 1.20 -10.08
C LEU A 633 7.98 0.91 -10.89
N VAL A 634 7.25 -0.14 -10.55
CA VAL A 634 5.97 -0.47 -11.21
C VAL A 634 4.97 0.67 -11.04
N ARG A 635 4.81 1.18 -9.81
CA ARG A 635 3.90 2.30 -9.52
C ARG A 635 4.25 3.54 -10.35
N SER A 636 5.53 3.87 -10.49
CA SER A 636 5.97 5.02 -11.30
C SER A 636 5.61 4.86 -12.78
N LEU A 637 5.58 3.63 -13.30
CA LEU A 637 5.21 3.33 -14.68
C LEU A 637 3.69 3.33 -14.92
N THR A 638 2.91 3.08 -13.88
CA THR A 638 1.45 2.91 -13.98
C THR A 638 0.67 4.09 -13.40
N THR A 639 1.36 5.12 -12.93
CA THR A 639 0.75 6.36 -12.44
C THR A 639 0.42 7.28 -13.61
N GLY A 640 -0.81 7.79 -13.65
CA GLY A 640 -1.30 8.70 -14.69
C GLY A 640 -2.45 8.10 -15.50
N PRO A 641 -3.15 8.93 -16.30
CA PRO A 641 -4.34 8.50 -17.03
C PRO A 641 -3.99 7.50 -18.15
N GLY A 642 -4.89 6.55 -18.40
CA GLY A 642 -4.75 5.58 -19.47
C GLY A 642 -3.58 4.63 -19.28
N ARG A 643 -3.22 4.32 -18.02
CA ARG A 643 -2.19 3.34 -17.66
C ARG A 643 -2.82 2.15 -16.97
N TYR A 644 -2.31 0.96 -17.27
CA TYR A 644 -2.87 -0.32 -16.81
C TYR A 644 -1.80 -1.20 -16.17
N LEU A 645 -2.14 -1.80 -15.02
CA LEU A 645 -1.33 -2.79 -14.31
C LEU A 645 -2.09 -4.11 -14.19
N LEU A 646 -1.43 -5.21 -14.53
CA LEU A 646 -1.81 -6.54 -14.09
C LEU A 646 -0.70 -7.12 -13.19
N GLY A 647 -0.96 -7.23 -11.89
CA GLY A 647 -0.08 -7.93 -10.96
C GLY A 647 -0.58 -9.35 -10.70
N VAL A 648 0.22 -10.35 -11.01
CA VAL A 648 -0.11 -11.77 -10.78
C VAL A 648 0.76 -12.33 -9.67
N GLY A 649 0.18 -13.03 -8.70
CA GLY A 649 0.93 -13.60 -7.58
C GLY A 649 0.13 -14.54 -6.68
N ASP A 650 0.79 -15.14 -5.69
CA ASP A 650 0.15 -15.95 -4.65
C ASP A 650 0.75 -15.62 -3.28
N ASP A 651 -0.04 -15.06 -2.36
CA ASP A 651 0.39 -14.70 -1.00
C ASP A 651 1.00 -15.90 -0.26
N TRP A 652 0.54 -17.12 -0.53
CA TRP A 652 1.05 -18.34 0.09
C TRP A 652 2.40 -18.81 -0.46
N GLN A 653 2.91 -18.17 -1.51
CA GLN A 653 4.20 -18.50 -2.14
C GLN A 653 5.28 -17.46 -1.83
N ALA A 654 4.97 -16.45 -1.02
CA ALA A 654 5.91 -15.39 -0.67
C ALA A 654 6.96 -15.87 0.34
N ILE A 655 7.96 -16.61 -0.17
CA ILE A 655 9.05 -17.18 0.63
C ILE A 655 10.33 -16.33 0.57
N ASN A 656 10.39 -15.34 -0.31
CA ASN A 656 11.60 -14.56 -0.58
C ASN A 656 11.78 -13.33 0.34
N ARG A 657 11.17 -13.32 1.53
CA ARG A 657 11.35 -12.23 2.52
C ARG A 657 12.81 -12.06 2.92
N PHE A 658 13.58 -13.16 2.99
CA PHE A 658 15.02 -13.14 3.24
C PHE A 658 15.83 -12.46 2.13
N ALA A 659 15.26 -12.29 0.93
CA ALA A 659 15.86 -11.56 -0.19
C ALA A 659 15.30 -10.13 -0.33
N GLY A 660 14.50 -9.69 0.65
CA GLY A 660 13.96 -8.32 0.73
C GLY A 660 12.60 -8.13 0.09
N ALA A 661 11.87 -9.20 -0.24
CA ALA A 661 10.46 -9.11 -0.62
C ALA A 661 9.61 -8.56 0.54
N ASP A 662 8.65 -7.70 0.21
CA ASP A 662 7.70 -7.12 1.14
C ASP A 662 6.29 -7.65 0.83
N LEU A 663 5.73 -8.41 1.78
CA LEU A 663 4.40 -9.02 1.66
C LEU A 663 3.29 -7.99 1.40
N SER A 664 3.45 -6.76 1.92
CA SER A 664 2.47 -5.68 1.75
C SER A 664 2.23 -5.31 0.29
N VAL A 665 3.17 -5.59 -0.62
CA VAL A 665 3.00 -5.32 -2.06
C VAL A 665 1.81 -6.10 -2.62
N MET A 666 1.59 -7.33 -2.14
CA MET A 666 0.47 -8.17 -2.58
C MET A 666 -0.73 -8.09 -1.64
N THR A 667 -0.51 -8.08 -0.31
CA THR A 667 -1.62 -8.02 0.66
C THR A 667 -2.32 -6.66 0.64
N ASP A 668 -1.56 -5.57 0.55
CA ASP A 668 -2.02 -4.17 0.53
C ASP A 668 -1.91 -3.56 -0.88
N PHE A 669 -2.14 -4.37 -1.92
CA PHE A 669 -2.00 -4.00 -3.34
C PHE A 669 -2.72 -2.69 -3.70
N ALA A 670 -3.91 -2.45 -3.13
CA ALA A 670 -4.67 -1.24 -3.39
C ALA A 670 -4.00 0.04 -2.85
N THR A 671 -3.23 -0.07 -1.76
CA THR A 671 -2.43 1.03 -1.21
C THR A 671 -1.25 1.35 -2.12
N TRP A 672 -0.64 0.33 -2.73
CA TRP A 672 0.51 0.50 -3.63
C TRP A 672 0.12 1.02 -5.02
N PHE A 673 -0.93 0.45 -5.62
CA PHE A 673 -1.25 0.67 -7.03
C PHE A 673 -2.63 1.29 -7.27
N GLY A 674 -3.33 1.69 -6.21
CA GLY A 674 -4.69 2.21 -6.29
C GLY A 674 -5.76 1.12 -6.27
N GLN A 675 -6.99 1.53 -6.00
CA GLN A 675 -8.12 0.63 -5.89
C GLN A 675 -8.44 -0.05 -7.22
N GLY A 676 -8.71 -1.35 -7.19
CA GLY A 676 -9.04 -2.10 -8.38
C GLY A 676 -9.52 -3.52 -8.09
N PRO A 677 -9.99 -4.23 -9.12
CA PRO A 677 -10.57 -5.55 -8.95
C PRO A 677 -9.50 -6.60 -8.59
N THR A 678 -9.89 -7.54 -7.74
CA THR A 678 -9.12 -8.76 -7.46
C THR A 678 -9.81 -9.95 -8.13
N VAL A 679 -9.05 -10.72 -8.92
CA VAL A 679 -9.52 -11.96 -9.54
C VAL A 679 -8.75 -13.15 -8.97
N HIS A 680 -9.43 -14.26 -8.72
CA HIS A 680 -8.82 -15.47 -8.20
C HIS A 680 -8.75 -16.54 -9.30
N LEU A 681 -7.58 -17.15 -9.49
CA LEU A 681 -7.42 -18.35 -10.32
C LEU A 681 -7.39 -19.56 -9.39
N SER A 682 -8.55 -20.16 -9.17
CA SER A 682 -8.78 -21.24 -8.21
C SER A 682 -8.41 -22.62 -8.79
N ARG A 683 -8.42 -22.77 -10.12
CA ARG A 683 -8.08 -24.02 -10.80
C ARG A 683 -6.58 -24.16 -11.01
N THR A 684 -5.97 -25.25 -10.51
CA THR A 684 -4.59 -25.65 -10.83
C THR A 684 -4.56 -26.83 -11.80
N PHE A 685 -3.58 -26.80 -12.70
CA PHE A 685 -3.29 -27.85 -13.66
C PHE A 685 -2.09 -28.72 -13.26
N ARG A 686 -1.36 -28.31 -12.21
CA ARG A 686 -0.12 -28.96 -11.77
C ARG A 686 -0.36 -30.09 -10.75
N SER A 687 -1.29 -29.88 -9.81
CA SER A 687 -1.43 -30.74 -8.63
C SER A 687 -2.81 -31.42 -8.55
N PRO A 688 -2.89 -32.74 -8.30
CA PRO A 688 -4.18 -33.43 -8.15
C PRO A 688 -4.92 -32.99 -6.88
N GLN A 689 -6.25 -33.17 -6.85
CA GLN A 689 -7.12 -32.75 -5.73
C GLN A 689 -6.68 -33.30 -4.37
N SER A 690 -6.13 -34.52 -4.34
CA SER A 690 -5.59 -35.15 -3.13
C SER A 690 -4.43 -34.38 -2.51
N ALA A 691 -3.46 -33.95 -3.31
CA ALA A 691 -2.29 -33.18 -2.86
C ALA A 691 -2.69 -31.79 -2.34
N MET A 692 -3.68 -31.16 -2.97
CA MET A 692 -4.18 -29.85 -2.52
C MET A 692 -4.92 -29.92 -1.18
N ARG A 693 -5.66 -31.00 -0.90
CA ARG A 693 -6.30 -31.21 0.41
C ARG A 693 -5.26 -31.28 1.53
N CYS A 694 -4.14 -31.95 1.30
CA CYS A 694 -3.01 -31.95 2.25
C CYS A 694 -2.43 -30.55 2.43
N GLY A 695 -2.18 -29.82 1.34
CA GLY A 695 -1.69 -28.44 1.38
C GLY A 695 -2.60 -27.49 2.17
N ARG A 696 -3.94 -27.63 2.05
CA ARG A 696 -4.90 -26.88 2.89
C ARG A 696 -4.73 -27.16 4.38
N GLY A 697 -4.56 -28.43 4.75
CA GLY A 697 -4.44 -28.83 6.16
C GLY A 697 -3.27 -28.15 6.86
N VAL A 698 -2.16 -27.96 6.15
CA VAL A 698 -0.97 -27.23 6.65
C VAL A 698 -1.27 -25.72 6.78
N ARG A 699 -1.91 -25.12 5.77
CA ARG A 699 -2.23 -23.67 5.76
C ARG A 699 -3.15 -23.24 6.89
N ARG A 700 -4.08 -24.10 7.33
CA ARG A 700 -5.03 -23.80 8.41
C ARG A 700 -4.40 -23.63 9.80
N GLN A 701 -3.12 -23.96 9.96
CA GLN A 701 -2.43 -23.86 11.25
C GLN A 701 -1.77 -22.48 11.49
N GLU A 702 -1.78 -21.57 10.52
CA GLU A 702 -1.16 -20.24 10.59
C GLU A 702 -2.21 -19.13 10.84
N PRO A 703 -2.11 -18.34 11.94
CA PRO A 703 -3.04 -17.23 12.21
C PRO A 703 -2.65 -15.94 11.44
N GLY A 704 -3.63 -15.26 10.81
CA GLY A 704 -3.49 -13.86 10.37
C GLY A 704 -3.64 -13.53 8.87
N THR A 705 -4.05 -14.46 8.00
CA THR A 705 -4.16 -14.22 6.54
C THR A 705 -5.59 -14.27 6.00
N ALA A 706 -5.93 -13.35 5.09
CA ALA A 706 -7.26 -13.20 4.50
C ALA A 706 -7.62 -14.31 3.49
N GLY A 707 -8.87 -14.79 3.56
CA GLY A 707 -9.62 -15.43 2.47
C GLY A 707 -9.09 -16.76 1.90
N GLU A 708 -9.58 -17.89 2.41
CA GLU A 708 -9.26 -19.23 1.89
C GLU A 708 -9.96 -19.47 0.52
N THR A 709 -9.27 -19.30 -0.62
CA THR A 709 -9.83 -19.65 -1.95
C THR A 709 -9.89 -21.17 -2.13
N SER A 710 -11.02 -21.73 -2.59
CA SER A 710 -11.20 -23.17 -2.84
C SER A 710 -10.41 -23.65 -4.08
N LEU A 711 -9.18 -24.15 -3.91
CA LEU A 711 -8.38 -24.73 -4.99
C LEU A 711 -8.98 -26.01 -5.59
N LEU A 712 -9.12 -26.03 -6.91
CA LEU A 712 -9.63 -27.15 -7.73
C LEU A 712 -8.52 -27.69 -8.64
N GLY A 713 -8.37 -29.00 -8.73
CA GLY A 713 -7.29 -29.64 -9.48
C GLY A 713 -7.73 -30.98 -10.04
N PRO A 714 -6.94 -31.56 -10.97
CA PRO A 714 -7.29 -32.80 -11.65
C PRO A 714 -7.53 -33.95 -10.65
N THR A 715 -8.40 -34.89 -11.04
CA THR A 715 -8.59 -36.14 -10.30
C THR A 715 -7.29 -36.95 -10.33
N GLY A 716 -6.84 -37.44 -9.17
CA GLY A 716 -5.57 -38.15 -9.05
C GLY A 716 -5.53 -39.08 -7.84
N LYS A 717 -4.50 -39.92 -7.77
CA LYS A 717 -4.32 -40.92 -6.69
C LYS A 717 -4.18 -40.22 -5.31
N PRO A 718 -4.67 -40.84 -4.21
CA PRO A 718 -4.53 -40.29 -2.86
C PRO A 718 -3.06 -40.19 -2.43
N ALA A 719 -2.75 -39.21 -1.57
CA ALA A 719 -1.41 -39.05 -1.01
C ALA A 719 -1.10 -40.20 -0.03
N HIS A 720 0.06 -40.85 -0.19
CA HIS A 720 0.48 -41.94 0.70
C HIS A 720 1.31 -41.40 1.88
N ALA A 721 0.90 -41.75 3.10
CA ALA A 721 1.71 -41.54 4.31
C ALA A 721 2.59 -42.78 4.53
N ALA A 722 3.89 -42.58 4.77
CA ALA A 722 4.80 -43.64 5.20
C ALA A 722 5.04 -43.53 6.71
N SER A 723 4.91 -44.64 7.43
CA SER A 723 4.82 -44.68 8.89
C SER A 723 6.16 -44.62 9.65
N ASP A 724 7.31 -44.55 8.97
CA ASP A 724 8.62 -44.56 9.66
C ASP A 724 9.81 -44.09 8.78
N ARG A 725 10.80 -43.41 9.39
CA ARG A 725 12.02 -42.87 8.74
C ARG A 725 12.87 -43.97 8.10
N GLY A 726 12.91 -45.18 8.67
CA GLY A 726 13.64 -46.33 8.10
C GLY A 726 13.01 -46.90 6.82
N ARG A 727 11.71 -46.70 6.60
CA ARG A 727 11.00 -47.07 5.36
C ARG A 727 11.06 -45.97 4.29
N HIS A 728 11.34 -44.72 4.64
CA HIS A 728 11.50 -43.65 3.65
C HIS A 728 12.66 -43.89 2.69
N GLY A 729 13.83 -44.33 3.20
CA GLY A 729 14.98 -44.67 2.35
C GLY A 729 14.72 -45.85 1.40
N ARG A 730 13.87 -46.81 1.79
CA ARG A 730 13.47 -47.97 0.95
C ARG A 730 12.29 -47.70 0.02
N GLY A 731 11.38 -46.81 0.41
CA GLY A 731 10.20 -46.43 -0.39
C GLY A 731 10.56 -45.49 -1.54
N VAL A 732 11.48 -44.55 -1.33
CA VAL A 732 12.00 -43.67 -2.38
C VAL A 732 12.88 -44.43 -3.37
N SER A 733 13.63 -45.45 -2.91
CA SER A 733 14.48 -46.29 -3.78
C SER A 733 13.72 -47.39 -4.54
N ARG A 734 12.55 -47.86 -4.06
CA ARG A 734 11.71 -48.84 -4.78
C ARG A 734 10.71 -48.22 -5.77
N SER A 735 10.38 -46.93 -5.62
CA SER A 735 9.37 -46.27 -6.47
C SER A 735 9.77 -45.95 -7.92
N PRO A 736 11.05 -45.92 -8.36
CA PRO A 736 11.34 -45.73 -9.79
C PRO A 736 11.04 -46.99 -10.62
N GLY A 737 10.95 -48.17 -10.00
CA GLY A 737 10.81 -49.46 -10.70
C GLY A 737 9.38 -49.89 -11.05
N GLY A 738 8.37 -49.05 -10.79
CA GLY A 738 6.95 -49.39 -10.92
C GLY A 738 6.15 -48.57 -11.94
N LEU A 739 6.80 -47.73 -12.74
CA LEU A 739 6.16 -47.05 -13.88
C LEU A 739 6.30 -47.96 -15.11
N PRO A 740 5.21 -48.39 -15.78
CA PRO A 740 5.33 -49.31 -16.91
C PRO A 740 5.93 -48.61 -18.13
N ASP A 741 7.05 -49.14 -18.62
CA ASP A 741 7.66 -48.87 -19.93
C ASP A 741 6.63 -49.14 -21.04
N ARG A 742 6.06 -48.08 -21.62
CA ARG A 742 5.50 -48.12 -22.98
C ARG A 742 6.58 -47.71 -23.97
N ALA A 743 7.52 -48.61 -24.22
CA ALA A 743 8.33 -48.64 -25.44
C ALA A 743 9.12 -49.97 -25.50
N GLN A 744 8.53 -51.02 -26.06
CA GLN A 744 9.27 -52.18 -26.55
C GLN A 744 9.19 -52.22 -28.07
N SER A 745 10.30 -51.93 -28.74
CA SER A 745 10.76 -52.62 -29.96
C SER A 745 12.10 -52.04 -30.46
N ALA A 746 13.22 -52.60 -29.97
CA ALA A 746 14.46 -52.80 -30.74
C ALA A 746 15.53 -53.53 -29.89
N PRO A 747 16.33 -54.46 -30.45
CA PRO A 747 17.11 -55.39 -29.66
C PRO A 747 18.47 -54.84 -29.22
N ARG A 748 18.84 -55.21 -27.99
CA ARG A 748 20.13 -54.97 -27.33
C ARG A 748 21.33 -55.48 -28.16
N ARG A 749 22.31 -54.62 -28.40
CA ARG A 749 23.72 -55.03 -28.57
C ARG A 749 24.66 -54.23 -27.65
N ARG A 750 25.33 -55.01 -26.80
CA ARG A 750 26.66 -54.85 -26.17
C ARG A 750 26.92 -53.68 -25.21
N ARG A 751 26.89 -54.05 -23.92
CA ARG A 751 27.81 -53.55 -22.88
C ARG A 751 29.26 -53.75 -23.33
N GLN A 752 30.05 -52.68 -23.35
CA GLN A 752 31.44 -52.63 -22.89
C GLN A 752 31.93 -51.19 -23.00
N THR A 753 32.87 -50.83 -22.13
CA THR A 753 33.62 -49.56 -22.08
C THR A 753 32.97 -48.41 -21.31
N CYS A 754 33.23 -48.34 -20.00
CA CYS A 754 33.72 -47.13 -19.30
C CYS A 754 33.84 -47.38 -17.78
N GLN A 755 34.63 -48.39 -17.42
CA GLN A 755 35.39 -48.39 -16.17
C GLN A 755 36.86 -48.38 -16.59
N ARG A 756 37.44 -47.18 -16.72
CA ARG A 756 38.88 -46.88 -16.68
C ARG A 756 39.02 -45.37 -16.83
N LEU A 757 40.01 -44.81 -16.13
CA LEU A 757 40.40 -43.39 -16.08
C LEU A 757 39.77 -42.54 -14.96
N ARG A 758 39.90 -43.02 -13.71
CA ARG A 758 40.35 -42.18 -12.58
C ARG A 758 41.69 -42.74 -12.11
N ALA A 759 42.79 -42.22 -12.66
CA ALA A 759 44.13 -42.15 -12.06
C ALA A 759 45.15 -41.67 -13.11
N ARG A 760 45.92 -40.64 -12.72
CA ARG A 760 47.15 -40.10 -13.34
C ARG A 760 46.99 -39.26 -14.61
N ALA A 761 47.61 -38.10 -14.76
CA ALA A 761 48.47 -37.29 -13.88
C ALA A 761 48.76 -35.96 -14.61
N LEU A 762 48.69 -34.84 -13.90
CA LEU A 762 49.66 -33.73 -13.82
C LEU A 762 49.02 -32.53 -13.13
#